data_AF-A0A6J2PVE2-F1
#
_entry.id   AF-A0A6J2PVE2-F1
#
_cell.length_a   1.000
_cell.length_b   1.000
_cell.length_c   1.000
_cell.angle_alpha   90.00
_cell.angle_beta   90.00
_cell.angle_gamma   90.00
#
_symmetry.space_group_name_H-M   'P 1'
#
loop_
_entity.id
_entity.type
_entity.pdbx_description
1 polymer ?
#
loop_
_entity_poly.entity_id
_entity_poly.type
_entity_poly.pdbx_seq_one_letter_code
_entity_poly.pdbx_strand_id
1 'polypeptide(L)'
;MDYHHFLLLLLSTCSFLPDLQLCFNFDTKNFKIFSGSKENQFGYTVQQHEAGGRQWLLVGAPFESTGKQQTGDVFRCPLDRNSANCTRLNLGNLSLDNVSERKDKMRLGMTLTSNPKDSSFVTCGPLWSHQCGSSLYSTGICSRVSRNFRLSHTITPALQRCETFMDIVIVLDGSNSIYPWYEVQDFLITILQKFYIGPGQTQVGVVQYGSTVVHEFSLGEYQTVEDVVEAARGIDQRGGEETRTALGINVGRSEAFKRGGRPGAKKVMIVITDGESHDSSDLLQVVADSERDNVTMYAIAVLGYYNRRGINPEAFLKEIKFIASDPDEKHFFNVSDESALKDIVDALGERIFSLEGSQGRGFGLQMAQAGFSSHLVRDGVLLGAVGAYDWNGAVLKETKHGKVVPPKSSYKDEFPDELKNHGAYLGYSVGSLISSRGSQIYVSGAPRFNHTGKVIVFTLKNNGNLTILQALLGEQIGSYFGSVLLSMDVDGDGQTDVLVVAAPMFYSQGWERGKVYIYTVTPQTSFILQGALEVYGRSQNSRLGSALAQIPDMNGDGFRELVVGAPLEDDHQGAVYVFYGQDKTIQRQYRQHLSAAGFSAGLQYFGQSLHGVLDVNGDGLVDLAVGALGAAVIIWSRGVVRIQAKLTFEPEKVNIFNKDCRRGGKEVTCMSVTVCLSLDSRTKSRTKSRTDVAVWYSLVLDERRFPPRAVLDESDRQQPRSLFLQVGGQSCRRISFSIQDTADYGRPIAVVLETGLKNPDEGPVLDPDWPSVLRAEVVQLMFIAELMERLYRSTRSGGKIKQTRLFPARLRRLLKGFVKTEAGGA
;
A
#
# COMPACT_ATOMS: atom_id res chain seq x y z
N MET A 1 -43.10 35.86 21.98
CA MET A 1 -41.68 36.17 22.29
C MET A 1 -41.08 35.07 23.15
N ASP A 2 -40.37 34.06 22.67
CA ASP A 2 -40.62 33.18 21.52
C ASP A 2 -39.74 31.93 21.72
N TYR A 3 -40.32 30.85 22.27
CA TYR A 3 -39.70 29.52 22.22
C TYR A 3 -39.59 29.00 20.76
N HIS A 4 -40.45 29.51 19.87
CA HIS A 4 -40.41 29.21 18.43
C HIS A 4 -39.30 29.94 17.66
N HIS A 5 -38.88 31.14 18.07
CA HIS A 5 -37.72 31.78 17.44
C HIS A 5 -36.41 31.10 17.84
N PHE A 6 -36.30 30.57 19.07
CA PHE A 6 -35.11 29.84 19.48
C PHE A 6 -34.93 28.52 18.70
N LEU A 7 -36.03 27.82 18.38
CA LEU A 7 -35.99 26.59 17.59
C LEU A 7 -35.64 26.85 16.11
N LEU A 8 -36.18 27.94 15.53
CA LEU A 8 -35.87 28.36 14.16
C LEU A 8 -34.44 28.90 14.01
N LEU A 9 -33.89 29.56 15.05
CA LEU A 9 -32.48 29.97 15.10
C LEU A 9 -31.53 28.78 15.26
N LEU A 10 -31.90 27.73 16.01
CA LEU A 10 -31.14 26.48 16.09
C LEU A 10 -31.14 25.70 14.75
N LEU A 11 -32.27 25.72 14.03
CA LEU A 11 -32.37 25.10 12.69
C LEU A 11 -31.62 25.89 11.61
N SER A 12 -31.59 27.24 11.70
CA SER A 12 -30.86 28.09 10.75
C SER A 12 -29.36 28.18 11.02
N THR A 13 -28.89 27.90 12.24
CA THR A 13 -27.45 27.84 12.57
C THR A 13 -26.82 26.49 12.23
N CYS A 14 -27.62 25.41 12.10
CA CYS A 14 -27.15 24.14 11.55
C CYS A 14 -26.93 24.19 10.02
N SER A 15 -27.38 25.24 9.33
CA SER A 15 -27.24 25.36 7.86
C SER A 15 -25.88 25.90 7.40
N PHE A 16 -24.98 26.26 8.32
CA PHE A 16 -23.69 26.91 8.03
C PHE A 16 -22.45 26.07 8.38
N LEU A 17 -22.60 24.76 8.64
CA LEU A 17 -21.49 23.81 8.74
C LEU A 17 -21.77 22.63 7.80
N PRO A 18 -21.18 22.57 6.59
CA PRO A 18 -21.39 21.47 5.66
C PRO A 18 -20.76 20.13 6.12
N ASP A 19 -20.14 20.08 7.30
CA ASP A 19 -19.40 18.91 7.82
C ASP A 19 -20.14 18.08 8.90
N LEU A 20 -21.40 18.40 9.22
CA LEU A 20 -22.16 17.75 10.31
C LEU A 20 -23.33 16.89 9.82
N GLN A 21 -23.11 15.94 8.89
CA GLN A 21 -23.97 14.75 8.68
C GLN A 21 -23.46 13.79 7.57
N LEU A 22 -22.20 13.37 7.63
CA LEU A 22 -21.73 12.22 6.82
C LEU A 22 -21.51 11.01 7.74
N CYS A 23 -22.63 10.49 8.26
CA CYS A 23 -22.64 9.21 8.97
C CYS A 23 -22.76 8.10 7.94
N PHE A 24 -21.72 7.28 7.79
CA PHE A 24 -21.88 5.96 7.19
C PHE A 24 -21.42 4.89 8.17
N ASN A 25 -21.62 3.62 7.82
CA ASN A 25 -21.94 2.59 8.77
C ASN A 25 -20.77 2.05 9.62
N PHE A 26 -19.58 2.63 9.55
CA PHE A 26 -18.54 2.37 10.53
C PHE A 26 -18.80 3.11 11.84
N ASP A 27 -18.74 2.37 12.95
CA ASP A 27 -19.03 2.85 14.29
C ASP A 27 -17.83 3.61 14.87
N THR A 28 -18.06 4.86 15.28
CA THR A 28 -17.04 5.69 15.93
C THR A 28 -17.03 5.54 17.46
N LYS A 29 -18.02 4.85 18.03
CA LYS A 29 -18.18 4.64 19.48
C LYS A 29 -17.72 3.26 19.91
N ASN A 30 -18.04 2.25 19.10
CA ASN A 30 -17.55 0.91 19.32
C ASN A 30 -16.33 0.68 18.42
N PHE A 31 -15.16 0.50 19.05
CA PHE A 31 -13.93 0.05 18.39
C PHE A 31 -13.03 -0.71 19.39
N LYS A 32 -12.02 -1.43 18.88
CA LYS A 32 -10.98 -2.10 19.66
C LYS A 32 -9.61 -1.56 19.26
N ILE A 33 -8.79 -1.17 20.23
CA ILE A 33 -7.40 -0.74 19.99
C ILE A 33 -6.44 -1.79 20.53
N PHE A 34 -5.51 -2.21 19.69
CA PHE A 34 -4.31 -2.94 20.08
C PHE A 34 -3.16 -1.96 20.17
N SER A 35 -2.51 -1.88 21.32
CA SER A 35 -1.35 -1.01 21.54
C SER A 35 -0.05 -1.80 21.40
N GLY A 36 0.99 -1.14 20.87
CA GLY A 36 2.35 -1.66 20.77
C GLY A 36 3.38 -0.55 20.87
N SER A 37 4.65 -0.86 20.59
CA SER A 37 5.73 0.12 20.66
C SER A 37 5.67 1.11 19.48
N LYS A 38 5.70 2.41 19.79
CA LYS A 38 5.86 3.49 18.79
C LYS A 38 7.24 3.46 18.14
N GLU A 39 8.29 3.21 18.93
CA GLU A 39 9.67 3.10 18.45
C GLU A 39 9.83 1.97 17.43
N ASN A 40 9.13 0.86 17.66
CA ASN A 40 9.17 -0.31 16.77
C ASN A 40 8.23 -0.17 15.56
N GLN A 41 7.48 0.94 15.49
CA GLN A 41 6.43 1.20 14.51
C GLN A 41 5.40 0.07 14.41
N PHE A 42 4.96 -0.45 15.56
CA PHE A 42 3.83 -1.37 15.58
C PHE A 42 2.61 -0.71 14.93
N GLY A 43 1.97 -1.40 13.98
CA GLY A 43 0.85 -0.86 13.19
C GLY A 43 1.25 -0.37 11.80
N TYR A 44 2.52 -0.52 11.41
CA TYR A 44 3.01 -0.13 10.08
C TYR A 44 2.24 -0.85 8.95
N THR A 45 2.05 -2.16 9.09
CA THR A 45 1.11 -2.94 8.25
C THR A 45 0.09 -3.65 9.13
N VAL A 46 -1.15 -3.76 8.63
CA VAL A 46 -2.22 -4.54 9.25
C VAL A 46 -2.87 -5.47 8.22
N GLN A 47 -3.17 -6.70 8.64
CA GLN A 47 -3.92 -7.68 7.84
C GLN A 47 -4.82 -8.49 8.76
N GLN A 48 -6.13 -8.48 8.48
CA GLN A 48 -7.06 -9.42 9.10
C GLN A 48 -6.81 -10.82 8.54
N HIS A 49 -6.80 -11.82 9.40
CA HIS A 49 -6.35 -13.17 9.07
C HIS A 49 -7.14 -14.23 9.84
N GLU A 50 -7.59 -15.27 9.15
CA GLU A 50 -8.25 -16.41 9.78
C GLU A 50 -7.35 -17.64 9.74
N ALA A 51 -7.09 -18.23 10.91
CA ALA A 51 -6.25 -19.41 11.06
C ALA A 51 -6.72 -20.28 12.23
N GLY A 52 -6.88 -21.57 11.97
CA GLY A 52 -7.30 -22.56 12.98
C GLY A 52 -8.71 -22.31 13.52
N GLY A 53 -9.62 -21.79 12.68
CA GLY A 53 -11.00 -21.44 13.08
C GLY A 53 -11.08 -20.23 14.03
N ARG A 54 -10.02 -19.43 14.12
CA ARG A 54 -9.96 -18.19 14.91
C ARG A 54 -9.55 -17.03 14.02
N GLN A 55 -10.05 -15.84 14.37
CA GLN A 55 -9.72 -14.60 13.70
C GLN A 55 -8.59 -13.86 14.43
N TRP A 56 -7.68 -13.31 13.65
CA TRP A 56 -6.47 -12.64 14.11
C TRP A 56 -6.26 -11.36 13.33
N LEU A 57 -5.67 -10.38 13.99
CA LEU A 57 -5.06 -9.25 13.34
C LEU A 57 -3.55 -9.49 13.31
N LEU A 58 -2.98 -9.58 12.11
CA LEU A 58 -1.54 -9.55 11.93
C LEU A 58 -1.09 -8.10 11.86
N VAL A 59 -0.02 -7.77 12.60
CA VAL A 59 0.50 -6.41 12.68
C VAL A 59 2.01 -6.42 12.47
N GLY A 60 2.51 -5.69 11.46
CA GLY A 60 3.93 -5.51 11.22
C GLY A 60 4.56 -4.46 12.15
N ALA A 61 5.77 -4.73 12.61
CA ALA A 61 6.61 -3.82 13.40
C ALA A 61 8.06 -3.84 12.85
N PRO A 62 8.36 -3.08 11.79
CA PRO A 62 9.64 -3.18 11.05
C PRO A 62 10.89 -2.78 11.84
N PHE A 63 10.73 -2.14 13.00
CA PHE A 63 11.83 -1.68 13.85
C PHE A 63 11.98 -2.54 15.12
N GLU A 64 11.20 -3.61 15.25
CA GLU A 64 11.30 -4.57 16.35
C GLU A 64 12.68 -5.25 16.41
N SER A 65 13.17 -5.53 17.63
CA SER A 65 14.51 -6.08 17.83
C SER A 65 14.46 -7.57 18.18
N THR A 66 15.30 -8.39 17.54
CA THR A 66 15.53 -9.79 17.90
C THR A 66 16.93 -9.92 18.49
N GLY A 67 17.02 -10.14 19.80
CA GLY A 67 18.30 -10.04 20.51
C GLY A 67 18.86 -8.62 20.43
N LYS A 68 20.09 -8.47 19.90
CA LYS A 68 20.76 -7.17 19.73
C LYS A 68 20.51 -6.51 18.36
N GLN A 69 19.82 -7.19 17.43
CA GLN A 69 19.66 -6.75 16.05
C GLN A 69 18.22 -6.24 15.80
N GLN A 70 18.07 -5.14 15.06
CA GLN A 70 16.76 -4.61 14.66
C GLN A 70 16.23 -5.31 13.40
N THR A 71 15.78 -6.55 13.53
CA THR A 71 15.34 -7.33 12.38
C THR A 71 13.95 -6.93 11.85
N GLY A 72 13.10 -6.36 12.71
CA GLY A 72 11.65 -6.29 12.50
C GLY A 72 10.96 -7.63 12.79
N ASP A 73 9.65 -7.60 12.98
CA ASP A 73 8.81 -8.79 13.18
C ASP A 73 7.32 -8.53 12.86
N VAL A 74 6.53 -9.60 12.96
CA VAL A 74 5.06 -9.57 12.88
C VAL A 74 4.47 -10.06 14.20
N PHE A 75 3.41 -9.41 14.64
CA PHE A 75 2.59 -9.79 15.78
C PHE A 75 1.27 -10.38 15.28
N ARG A 76 0.72 -11.32 16.05
CA ARG A 76 -0.69 -11.73 15.93
C ARG A 76 -1.45 -11.26 17.16
N CYS A 77 -2.59 -10.63 16.94
CA CYS A 77 -3.48 -10.16 17.98
C CYS A 77 -4.81 -10.89 17.84
N PRO A 78 -5.32 -11.53 18.90
CA PRO A 78 -6.59 -12.24 18.81
C PRO A 78 -7.73 -11.21 18.67
N LEU A 79 -8.62 -11.46 17.72
CA LEU A 79 -9.75 -10.56 17.43
C LEU A 79 -10.98 -10.84 18.31
N ASP A 80 -10.90 -11.83 19.21
CA ASP A 80 -11.94 -12.10 20.20
C ASP A 80 -12.13 -10.92 21.18
N ARG A 81 -13.36 -10.75 21.69
CA ARG A 81 -13.72 -9.55 22.49
C ARG A 81 -12.92 -9.39 23.78
N ASN A 82 -12.35 -10.46 24.33
CA ASN A 82 -11.81 -10.46 25.70
C ASN A 82 -10.29 -10.21 25.80
N SER A 83 -9.54 -10.24 24.70
CA SER A 83 -8.07 -10.12 24.74
C SER A 83 -7.56 -8.99 23.86
N ALA A 84 -6.81 -8.04 24.43
CA ALA A 84 -6.08 -7.02 23.69
C ALA A 84 -4.58 -7.35 23.54
N ASN A 85 -4.15 -8.54 23.99
CA ASN A 85 -2.73 -8.88 24.03
C ASN A 85 -2.26 -9.46 22.69
N CYS A 86 -1.35 -8.75 22.04
CA CYS A 86 -0.67 -9.23 20.85
C CYS A 86 0.54 -10.09 21.21
N THR A 87 0.72 -11.20 20.49
CA THR A 87 1.89 -12.08 20.64
C THR A 87 2.80 -11.94 19.43
N ARG A 88 4.09 -11.73 19.67
CA ARG A 88 5.13 -11.71 18.65
C ARG A 88 5.34 -13.09 18.04
N LEU A 89 5.62 -13.15 16.74
CA LEU A 89 5.83 -14.41 16.01
C LEU A 89 7.28 -14.89 15.97
N ASN A 90 8.26 -14.03 16.29
CA ASN A 90 9.69 -14.36 16.33
C ASN A 90 10.23 -14.81 14.96
N LEU A 91 9.74 -14.19 13.87
CA LEU A 91 10.13 -14.54 12.51
C LEU A 91 11.53 -14.01 12.13
N GLY A 92 12.09 -13.11 12.94
CA GLY A 92 13.44 -12.54 12.76
C GLY A 92 14.59 -13.55 12.92
N ASN A 93 14.34 -14.73 13.50
CA ASN A 93 15.35 -15.79 13.68
C ASN A 93 15.61 -16.64 12.42
N LEU A 94 15.06 -16.25 11.27
CA LEU A 94 15.26 -16.92 9.99
C LEU A 94 16.74 -16.94 9.61
N SER A 95 17.28 -18.07 9.15
CA SER A 95 18.65 -18.16 8.61
C SER A 95 18.65 -18.84 7.24
N LEU A 96 19.60 -18.44 6.40
CA LEU A 96 19.90 -19.10 5.13
C LEU A 96 21.25 -19.82 5.21
N ASP A 97 21.29 -21.05 4.71
CA ASP A 97 22.52 -21.82 4.63
C ASP A 97 23.46 -21.27 3.54
N ASN A 98 24.77 -21.38 3.77
CA ASN A 98 25.84 -21.02 2.82
C ASN A 98 25.92 -19.53 2.45
N VAL A 99 25.48 -18.63 3.33
CA VAL A 99 25.58 -17.18 3.13
C VAL A 99 25.97 -16.48 4.45
N SER A 100 26.88 -15.50 4.40
CA SER A 100 27.17 -14.64 5.55
C SER A 100 26.09 -13.55 5.69
N GLU A 101 25.10 -13.79 6.53
CA GLU A 101 23.92 -12.94 6.64
C GLU A 101 24.14 -11.68 7.49
N ARG A 102 23.51 -10.57 7.10
CA ARG A 102 23.41 -9.34 7.88
C ARG A 102 21.93 -8.97 8.03
N LYS A 103 21.37 -9.40 9.16
CA LYS A 103 19.93 -9.27 9.50
C LYS A 103 19.58 -7.96 10.20
N ASP A 104 20.58 -7.22 10.69
CA ASP A 104 20.34 -5.93 11.33
C ASP A 104 19.69 -4.96 10.33
N LYS A 105 18.62 -4.30 10.77
CA LYS A 105 17.81 -3.36 9.99
C LYS A 105 17.17 -3.96 8.74
N MET A 106 16.90 -5.27 8.70
CA MET A 106 16.27 -5.91 7.53
C MET A 106 14.80 -5.50 7.29
N ARG A 107 14.13 -4.93 8.31
CA ARG A 107 12.75 -4.38 8.28
C ARG A 107 11.66 -5.42 7.99
N LEU A 108 11.74 -6.61 8.58
CA LEU A 108 10.68 -7.61 8.47
C LEU A 108 9.35 -7.06 9.02
N GLY A 109 8.24 -7.32 8.32
CA GLY A 109 6.93 -6.75 8.66
C GLY A 109 6.63 -5.43 7.96
N MET A 110 7.56 -4.91 7.14
CA MET A 110 7.31 -3.75 6.27
C MET A 110 6.26 -4.07 5.19
N THR A 111 6.21 -5.32 4.73
CA THR A 111 5.15 -5.83 3.85
C THR A 111 4.50 -7.07 4.45
N LEU A 112 3.20 -7.20 4.22
CA LEU A 112 2.38 -8.25 4.79
C LEU A 112 1.19 -8.53 3.88
N THR A 113 0.98 -9.80 3.51
CA THR A 113 -0.12 -10.21 2.62
C THR A 113 -0.73 -11.52 3.10
N SER A 114 -1.99 -11.48 3.53
CA SER A 114 -2.75 -12.67 3.94
C SER A 114 -3.25 -13.48 2.74
N ASN A 115 -3.15 -14.81 2.83
CA ASN A 115 -3.72 -15.75 1.87
C ASN A 115 -4.93 -16.49 2.46
N PRO A 116 -6.17 -16.07 2.16
CA PRO A 116 -7.36 -16.72 2.69
C PRO A 116 -7.57 -18.14 2.15
N LYS A 117 -6.94 -18.52 1.02
CA LYS A 117 -7.15 -19.85 0.41
C LYS A 117 -6.60 -21.00 1.24
N ASP A 118 -5.50 -20.79 1.96
CA ASP A 118 -4.83 -21.83 2.76
C ASP A 118 -4.51 -21.38 4.19
N SER A 119 -5.00 -20.21 4.60
CA SER A 119 -4.71 -19.55 5.87
C SER A 119 -3.22 -19.33 6.10
N SER A 120 -2.43 -19.09 5.04
CA SER A 120 -1.03 -18.65 5.17
C SER A 120 -0.92 -17.14 4.98
N PHE A 121 0.26 -16.59 5.24
CA PHE A 121 0.57 -15.22 4.85
C PHE A 121 2.03 -15.09 4.44
N VAL A 122 2.35 -14.01 3.74
CA VAL A 122 3.72 -13.64 3.36
C VAL A 122 4.09 -12.34 4.04
N THR A 123 5.30 -12.26 4.58
CA THR A 123 5.88 -11.01 5.08
C THR A 123 7.33 -10.89 4.62
N CYS A 124 7.80 -9.68 4.36
CA CYS A 124 9.16 -9.46 3.87
C CYS A 124 9.95 -8.44 4.68
N GLY A 125 11.26 -8.63 4.67
CA GLY A 125 12.30 -7.68 5.09
C GLY A 125 13.13 -7.28 3.86
N PRO A 126 12.76 -6.20 3.16
CA PRO A 126 13.40 -5.83 1.89
C PRO A 126 14.86 -5.37 2.05
N LEU A 127 15.28 -5.02 3.27
CA LEU A 127 16.66 -4.61 3.57
C LEU A 127 17.51 -5.75 4.13
N TRP A 128 17.01 -7.00 4.09
CA TRP A 128 17.85 -8.15 4.39
C TRP A 128 19.01 -8.18 3.40
N SER A 129 20.20 -8.42 3.94
CA SER A 129 21.43 -8.37 3.18
C SER A 129 22.38 -9.49 3.56
N HIS A 130 23.32 -9.76 2.67
CA HIS A 130 24.42 -10.67 2.92
C HIS A 130 25.74 -10.11 2.41
N GLN A 131 26.82 -10.56 3.04
CA GLN A 131 28.17 -10.15 2.66
C GLN A 131 28.68 -11.01 1.49
N CYS A 132 29.27 -10.32 0.53
CA CYS A 132 29.99 -10.89 -0.59
C CYS A 132 31.34 -10.18 -0.71
N GLY A 133 32.39 -10.81 -0.15
CA GLY A 133 33.69 -10.16 0.03
C GLY A 133 33.56 -8.91 0.90
N SER A 134 34.05 -7.78 0.38
CA SER A 134 33.91 -6.46 0.99
C SER A 134 32.51 -5.83 0.83
N SER A 135 31.71 -6.35 -0.11
CA SER A 135 30.43 -5.75 -0.51
C SER A 135 29.25 -6.32 0.27
N LEU A 136 28.18 -5.52 0.38
CA LEU A 136 26.93 -5.92 1.00
C LEU A 136 25.82 -5.94 -0.05
N TYR A 137 25.25 -7.12 -0.32
CA TYR A 137 24.16 -7.29 -1.26
C TYR A 137 22.82 -7.27 -0.52
N SER A 138 22.05 -6.19 -0.70
CA SER A 138 20.71 -6.02 -0.12
C SER A 138 19.64 -6.57 -1.05
N THR A 139 19.57 -7.90 -1.18
CA THR A 139 18.62 -8.55 -2.11
C THR A 139 17.21 -8.64 -1.57
N GLY A 140 17.01 -8.50 -0.25
CA GLY A 140 15.72 -8.69 0.42
C GLY A 140 15.34 -10.16 0.65
N ILE A 141 14.46 -10.39 1.63
CA ILE A 141 13.98 -11.72 2.02
C ILE A 141 12.50 -11.68 2.37
N CYS A 142 11.78 -12.75 2.02
CA CYS A 142 10.37 -12.94 2.38
C CYS A 142 10.18 -14.28 3.08
N SER A 143 9.18 -14.35 3.96
CA SER A 143 8.80 -15.55 4.70
C SER A 143 7.35 -15.90 4.42
N ARG A 144 7.09 -17.13 3.95
CA ARG A 144 5.74 -17.69 3.94
C ARG A 144 5.48 -18.38 5.27
N VAL A 145 4.46 -17.95 5.98
CA VAL A 145 4.06 -18.46 7.29
C VAL A 145 2.75 -19.24 7.15
N SER A 146 2.73 -20.45 7.67
CA SER A 146 1.57 -21.35 7.61
C SER A 146 0.44 -20.95 8.58
N ARG A 147 -0.72 -21.60 8.46
CA ARG A 147 -1.86 -21.48 9.38
C ARG A 147 -1.55 -21.72 10.86
N ASN A 148 -0.42 -22.36 11.18
CA ASN A 148 0.02 -22.61 12.54
C ASN A 148 0.99 -21.54 13.06
N PHE A 149 1.15 -20.43 12.33
CA PHE A 149 2.12 -19.36 12.62
C PHE A 149 3.57 -19.84 12.67
N ARG A 150 3.87 -20.89 11.91
CA ARG A 150 5.24 -21.41 11.72
C ARG A 150 5.72 -21.08 10.32
N LEU A 151 7.00 -20.74 10.22
CA LEU A 151 7.69 -20.61 8.95
C LEU A 151 7.49 -21.89 8.13
N SER A 152 7.05 -21.71 6.89
CA SER A 152 6.84 -22.80 5.93
C SER A 152 7.93 -22.80 4.88
N HIS A 153 8.22 -21.64 4.29
CA HIS A 153 9.19 -21.50 3.20
C HIS A 153 9.80 -20.10 3.17
N THR A 154 11.09 -20.01 2.86
CA THR A 154 11.82 -18.76 2.65
C THR A 154 11.81 -18.38 1.18
N ILE A 155 11.46 -17.14 0.84
CA ILE A 155 11.34 -16.66 -0.53
C ILE A 155 12.43 -15.61 -0.79
N THR A 156 13.38 -15.94 -1.67
CA THR A 156 14.51 -15.08 -2.03
C THR A 156 14.80 -15.11 -3.53
N PRO A 157 13.89 -14.63 -4.39
CA PRO A 157 14.06 -14.72 -5.85
C PRO A 157 15.24 -13.89 -6.36
N ALA A 158 15.60 -12.82 -5.64
CA ALA A 158 16.71 -11.95 -5.99
C ALA A 158 18.06 -12.38 -5.41
N LEU A 159 18.13 -13.45 -4.61
CA LEU A 159 19.40 -13.91 -4.03
C LEU A 159 20.40 -14.18 -5.15
N GLN A 160 21.45 -13.35 -5.17
CA GLN A 160 22.60 -13.54 -6.02
C GLN A 160 23.63 -14.34 -5.23
N ARG A 161 24.29 -15.27 -5.90
CA ARG A 161 25.56 -15.77 -5.37
C ARG A 161 26.58 -14.65 -5.56
N CYS A 162 27.55 -14.55 -4.65
CA CYS A 162 28.64 -13.60 -4.80
C CYS A 162 29.31 -13.84 -6.17
N GLU A 163 29.26 -12.83 -7.05
CA GLU A 163 29.64 -13.01 -8.46
C GLU A 163 31.15 -13.04 -8.68
N THR A 164 31.95 -12.77 -7.64
CA THR A 164 33.42 -12.75 -7.72
C THR A 164 34.03 -13.42 -6.50
N PHE A 165 34.50 -14.65 -6.69
CA PHE A 165 35.50 -15.26 -5.81
C PHE A 165 36.86 -15.05 -6.48
N MET A 166 37.87 -14.65 -5.71
CA MET A 166 39.19 -14.29 -6.25
C MET A 166 40.22 -15.37 -5.92
N ASP A 167 41.11 -15.62 -6.87
CA ASP A 167 42.34 -16.36 -6.61
C ASP A 167 43.47 -15.34 -6.70
N ILE A 168 44.19 -15.14 -5.59
CA ILE A 168 45.29 -14.19 -5.49
C ILE A 168 46.59 -14.98 -5.41
N VAL A 169 47.52 -14.73 -6.33
CA VAL A 169 48.88 -15.29 -6.27
C VAL A 169 49.85 -14.14 -6.01
N ILE A 170 50.56 -14.19 -4.89
CA ILE A 170 51.59 -13.22 -4.55
C ILE A 170 52.94 -13.78 -5.01
N VAL A 171 53.61 -13.05 -5.90
CA VAL A 171 54.93 -13.36 -6.46
C VAL A 171 55.95 -12.44 -5.81
N LEU A 172 56.70 -12.99 -4.86
CA LEU A 172 57.60 -12.28 -3.96
C LEU A 172 59.06 -12.48 -4.36
N ASP A 173 59.77 -11.39 -4.59
CA ASP A 173 61.22 -11.39 -4.74
C ASP A 173 61.88 -11.74 -3.40
N GLY A 174 62.62 -12.84 -3.39
CA GLY A 174 63.36 -13.36 -2.24
C GLY A 174 64.87 -13.23 -2.40
N SER A 175 65.35 -12.43 -3.36
CA SER A 175 66.78 -12.20 -3.61
C SER A 175 67.47 -11.46 -2.46
N ASN A 176 68.81 -11.44 -2.46
CA ASN A 176 69.62 -10.83 -1.41
C ASN A 176 69.54 -9.29 -1.36
N SER A 177 68.97 -8.61 -2.37
CA SER A 177 68.82 -7.16 -2.40
C SER A 177 67.73 -6.66 -1.44
N ILE A 178 66.69 -7.47 -1.26
CA ILE A 178 65.61 -7.23 -0.30
C ILE A 178 66.17 -7.30 1.11
N TYR A 179 66.26 -6.15 1.78
CA TYR A 179 66.73 -6.08 3.15
C TYR A 179 66.15 -4.88 3.90
N PRO A 180 65.58 -5.07 5.10
CA PRO A 180 65.48 -6.35 5.82
C PRO A 180 64.20 -7.15 5.46
N TRP A 181 64.31 -8.49 5.38
CA TRP A 181 63.20 -9.38 4.96
C TRP A 181 61.92 -9.26 5.81
N TYR A 182 62.07 -9.00 7.10
CA TYR A 182 60.94 -8.98 8.03
C TYR A 182 59.89 -7.90 7.65
N GLU A 183 60.26 -6.83 6.95
CA GLU A 183 59.34 -5.79 6.47
C GLU A 183 58.44 -6.30 5.34
N VAL A 184 58.99 -7.14 4.44
CA VAL A 184 58.22 -7.80 3.38
C VAL A 184 57.27 -8.85 3.98
N GLN A 185 57.72 -9.55 5.02
CA GLN A 185 56.90 -10.48 5.78
C GLN A 185 55.76 -9.78 6.53
N ASP A 186 56.03 -8.62 7.16
CA ASP A 186 55.01 -7.80 7.84
C ASP A 186 53.98 -7.23 6.84
N PHE A 187 54.44 -6.77 5.67
CA PHE A 187 53.57 -6.38 4.56
C PHE A 187 52.66 -7.54 4.14
N LEU A 188 53.23 -8.74 3.93
CA LEU A 188 52.47 -9.93 3.54
C LEU A 188 51.40 -10.27 4.58
N ILE A 189 51.74 -10.26 5.87
CA ILE A 189 50.78 -10.51 6.95
C ILE A 189 49.67 -9.46 6.95
N THR A 190 50.04 -8.18 6.85
CA THR A 190 49.09 -7.06 6.94
C THR A 190 48.14 -7.03 5.75
N ILE A 191 48.62 -7.33 4.53
CA ILE A 191 47.75 -7.40 3.35
C ILE A 191 46.84 -8.63 3.35
N LEU A 192 47.33 -9.78 3.81
CA LEU A 192 46.51 -11.00 3.94
C LEU A 192 45.34 -10.79 4.90
N GLN A 193 45.54 -10.04 5.99
CA GLN A 193 44.48 -9.66 6.93
C GLN A 193 43.40 -8.76 6.32
N LYS A 194 43.68 -8.07 5.20
CA LYS A 194 42.67 -7.29 4.48
C LYS A 194 41.76 -8.18 3.66
N PHE A 195 42.24 -9.31 3.16
CA PHE A 195 41.47 -10.20 2.29
C PHE A 195 40.44 -11.04 3.04
N TYR A 196 39.26 -11.19 2.45
CA TYR A 196 38.21 -12.10 2.93
C TYR A 196 38.48 -13.54 2.45
N ILE A 197 39.38 -14.23 3.16
CA ILE A 197 39.79 -15.60 2.85
C ILE A 197 38.76 -16.58 3.43
N GLY A 198 38.18 -17.42 2.57
CA GLY A 198 37.12 -18.32 2.98
C GLY A 198 36.66 -19.30 1.89
N PRO A 199 36.00 -20.42 2.26
CA PRO A 199 35.41 -21.35 1.29
C PRO A 199 34.42 -20.64 0.36
N GLY A 200 34.67 -20.71 -0.95
CA GLY A 200 33.85 -20.02 -1.96
C GLY A 200 34.05 -18.50 -2.06
N GLN A 201 35.05 -17.94 -1.37
CA GLN A 201 35.44 -16.51 -1.40
C GLN A 201 36.88 -16.36 -1.93
N THR A 202 37.78 -15.61 -1.29
CA THR A 202 39.16 -15.46 -1.76
C THR A 202 40.04 -16.64 -1.37
N GLN A 203 40.88 -17.11 -2.29
CA GLN A 203 41.99 -18.03 -2.02
C GLN A 203 43.30 -17.31 -2.29
N VAL A 204 44.33 -17.57 -1.47
CA VAL A 204 45.65 -16.97 -1.65
C VAL A 204 46.70 -18.05 -1.77
N GLY A 205 47.62 -17.88 -2.73
CA GLY A 205 48.84 -18.66 -2.87
C GLY A 205 50.05 -17.73 -2.90
N VAL A 206 51.18 -18.21 -2.40
CA VAL A 206 52.43 -17.43 -2.32
C VAL A 206 53.55 -18.18 -3.04
N VAL A 207 54.24 -17.46 -3.91
CA VAL A 207 55.39 -17.93 -4.68
C VAL A 207 56.55 -16.99 -4.39
N GLN A 208 57.69 -17.54 -3.98
CA GLN A 208 58.93 -16.79 -3.78
C GLN A 208 59.88 -17.07 -4.94
N TYR A 209 60.56 -16.05 -5.48
CA TYR A 209 61.50 -16.19 -6.59
C TYR A 209 62.84 -15.48 -6.35
N GLY A 210 63.86 -15.91 -7.08
CA GLY A 210 65.21 -15.35 -7.09
C GLY A 210 65.96 -15.97 -8.28
N SER A 211 67.02 -16.75 -8.03
CA SER A 211 67.60 -17.63 -9.07
C SER A 211 66.71 -18.84 -9.42
N THR A 212 65.84 -19.25 -8.50
CA THR A 212 64.84 -20.32 -8.67
C THR A 212 63.50 -19.88 -8.08
N VAL A 213 62.42 -20.64 -8.35
CA VAL A 213 61.07 -20.33 -7.87
C VAL A 213 60.58 -21.43 -6.93
N VAL A 214 59.99 -21.05 -5.81
CA VAL A 214 59.42 -21.95 -4.79
C VAL A 214 57.97 -21.56 -4.49
N HIS A 215 57.10 -22.56 -4.38
CA HIS A 215 55.74 -22.36 -3.85
C HIS A 215 55.81 -22.45 -2.33
N GLU A 216 55.56 -21.35 -1.63
CA GLU A 216 55.50 -21.36 -0.16
C GLU A 216 54.19 -21.98 0.32
N PHE A 217 53.07 -21.70 -0.37
CA PHE A 217 51.83 -22.46 -0.26
C PHE A 217 50.90 -22.23 -1.47
N SER A 218 49.99 -23.17 -1.71
CA SER A 218 49.11 -23.20 -2.89
C SER A 218 47.73 -22.60 -2.64
N LEU A 219 47.01 -22.27 -3.71
CA LEU A 219 45.62 -21.81 -3.61
C LEU A 219 44.73 -22.89 -2.98
N GLY A 220 43.90 -22.51 -2.03
CA GLY A 220 42.95 -23.39 -1.36
C GLY A 220 43.57 -24.34 -0.32
N GLU A 221 44.88 -24.26 -0.08
CA GLU A 221 45.56 -25.01 0.99
C GLU A 221 45.06 -24.59 2.38
N TYR A 222 44.86 -23.29 2.56
CA TYR A 222 44.30 -22.69 3.78
C TYR A 222 42.96 -22.02 3.47
N GLN A 223 42.02 -22.13 4.42
CA GLN A 223 40.62 -21.73 4.23
C GLN A 223 40.18 -20.59 5.15
N THR A 224 41.04 -20.12 6.06
CA THR A 224 40.76 -19.02 6.98
C THR A 224 41.89 -17.98 6.94
N VAL A 225 41.59 -16.75 7.34
CA VAL A 225 42.60 -15.68 7.42
C VAL A 225 43.66 -16.03 8.46
N GLU A 226 43.24 -16.61 9.59
CA GLU A 226 44.12 -17.01 10.68
C GLU A 226 45.16 -18.03 10.22
N ASP A 227 44.74 -19.07 9.49
CA ASP A 227 45.63 -20.12 9.00
C ASP A 227 46.63 -19.58 7.96
N VAL A 228 46.17 -18.74 7.04
CA VAL A 228 47.02 -18.13 6.00
C VAL A 228 48.06 -17.18 6.61
N VAL A 229 47.65 -16.38 7.60
CA VAL A 229 48.57 -15.46 8.30
C VAL A 229 49.63 -16.24 9.08
N GLU A 230 49.26 -17.34 9.73
CA GLU A 230 50.21 -18.19 10.45
C GLU A 230 51.20 -18.87 9.49
N ALA A 231 50.74 -19.35 8.33
CA ALA A 231 51.62 -19.89 7.29
C ALA A 231 52.57 -18.82 6.74
N ALA A 232 52.08 -17.60 6.51
CA ALA A 232 52.89 -16.47 6.03
C ALA A 232 53.97 -16.04 7.04
N ARG A 233 53.74 -16.21 8.34
CA ARG A 233 54.76 -15.97 9.39
C ARG A 233 55.94 -16.94 9.32
N GLY A 234 55.78 -18.11 8.70
CA GLY A 234 56.83 -19.11 8.55
C GLY A 234 57.68 -18.96 7.28
N ILE A 235 57.47 -17.92 6.46
CA ILE A 235 58.17 -17.75 5.19
C ILE A 235 59.53 -17.07 5.43
N ASP A 236 60.61 -17.83 5.25
CA ASP A 236 61.98 -17.34 5.29
C ASP A 236 62.44 -16.80 3.92
N GLN A 237 63.33 -15.80 3.94
CA GLN A 237 64.01 -15.31 2.73
C GLN A 237 64.87 -16.44 2.15
N ARG A 238 64.65 -16.78 0.88
CA ARG A 238 65.43 -17.83 0.20
C ARG A 238 66.84 -17.36 -0.15
N GLY A 239 67.00 -16.06 -0.41
CA GLY A 239 68.24 -15.48 -0.87
C GLY A 239 68.56 -15.83 -2.33
N GLY A 240 69.64 -15.24 -2.83
CA GLY A 240 70.11 -15.40 -4.21
C GLY A 240 70.72 -14.14 -4.77
N GLU A 241 71.65 -14.30 -5.72
CA GLU A 241 72.33 -13.17 -6.38
C GLU A 241 71.59 -12.67 -7.63
N GLU A 242 70.52 -13.36 -8.05
CA GLU A 242 69.74 -12.99 -9.24
C GLU A 242 68.27 -12.73 -8.89
N THR A 243 67.66 -11.82 -9.65
CA THR A 243 66.23 -11.47 -9.59
C THR A 243 65.60 -11.86 -10.93
N ARG A 244 65.01 -13.06 -11.03
CA ARG A 244 64.36 -13.56 -12.26
C ARG A 244 62.85 -13.32 -12.23
N THR A 245 62.42 -12.07 -12.42
CA THR A 245 61.01 -11.66 -12.31
C THR A 245 60.15 -12.27 -13.41
N ALA A 246 60.65 -12.40 -14.64
CA ALA A 246 59.87 -13.03 -15.72
C ALA A 246 59.58 -14.50 -15.41
N LEU A 247 60.57 -15.23 -14.87
CA LEU A 247 60.40 -16.60 -14.40
C LEU A 247 59.36 -16.69 -13.26
N GLY A 248 59.43 -15.80 -12.27
CA GLY A 248 58.47 -15.74 -11.16
C GLY A 248 57.03 -15.54 -11.63
N ILE A 249 56.79 -14.57 -12.53
CA ILE A 249 55.47 -14.31 -13.11
C ILE A 249 55.00 -15.52 -13.93
N ASN A 250 55.88 -16.13 -14.73
CA ASN A 250 55.50 -17.28 -15.55
C ASN A 250 55.12 -18.50 -14.69
N VAL A 251 55.83 -18.79 -13.61
CA VAL A 251 55.46 -19.87 -12.67
C VAL A 251 54.17 -19.52 -11.93
N GLY A 252 53.99 -18.28 -11.50
CA GLY A 252 52.73 -17.79 -10.93
C GLY A 252 51.54 -18.06 -11.86
N ARG A 253 51.67 -17.68 -13.15
CA ARG A 253 50.66 -17.88 -14.19
C ARG A 253 50.43 -19.35 -14.53
N SER A 254 51.50 -20.08 -14.87
CA SER A 254 51.42 -21.39 -15.51
C SER A 254 51.30 -22.54 -14.53
N GLU A 255 51.68 -22.35 -13.26
CA GLU A 255 51.64 -23.35 -12.20
C GLU A 255 50.78 -22.91 -11.01
N ALA A 256 51.06 -21.77 -10.37
CA ALA A 256 50.40 -21.40 -9.11
C ALA A 256 48.87 -21.25 -9.25
N PHE A 257 48.40 -20.58 -10.31
CA PHE A 257 46.97 -20.49 -10.61
C PHE A 257 46.33 -21.82 -11.04
N LYS A 258 47.11 -22.85 -11.36
CA LYS A 258 46.60 -24.19 -11.69
C LYS A 258 46.60 -25.13 -10.49
N ARG A 259 47.45 -24.86 -9.49
CA ARG A 259 47.53 -25.61 -8.24
C ARG A 259 46.49 -25.10 -7.24
N GLY A 260 45.29 -25.66 -7.35
CA GLY A 260 44.15 -25.33 -6.47
C GLY A 260 43.29 -24.16 -6.94
N GLY A 261 43.68 -23.46 -8.01
CA GLY A 261 42.89 -22.39 -8.60
C GLY A 261 41.55 -22.86 -9.18
N ARG A 262 40.55 -22.00 -9.09
CA ARG A 262 39.15 -22.32 -9.37
C ARG A 262 38.69 -21.77 -10.72
N PRO A 263 37.94 -22.56 -11.51
CA PRO A 263 37.39 -22.10 -12.77
C PRO A 263 36.37 -20.97 -12.53
N GLY A 264 36.53 -19.85 -13.24
CA GLY A 264 35.67 -18.67 -13.13
C GLY A 264 36.06 -17.68 -12.01
N ALA A 265 37.07 -18.00 -11.19
CA ALA A 265 37.61 -17.04 -10.24
C ALA A 265 38.32 -15.89 -10.97
N LYS A 266 38.23 -14.68 -10.42
CA LYS A 266 39.08 -13.58 -10.90
C LYS A 266 40.51 -13.83 -10.42
N LYS A 267 41.44 -13.94 -11.37
CA LYS A 267 42.87 -14.17 -11.11
C LYS A 267 43.58 -12.83 -10.90
N VAL A 268 44.17 -12.65 -9.73
CA VAL A 268 44.94 -11.45 -9.37
C VAL A 268 46.35 -11.89 -9.01
N MET A 269 47.35 -11.32 -9.65
CA MET A 269 48.76 -11.54 -9.32
C MET A 269 49.34 -10.27 -8.72
N ILE A 270 50.04 -10.38 -7.60
CA ILE A 270 50.74 -9.25 -6.96
C ILE A 270 52.24 -9.54 -7.05
N VAL A 271 52.96 -8.78 -7.86
CA VAL A 271 54.40 -8.92 -8.09
C VAL A 271 55.13 -7.87 -7.25
N ILE A 272 56.09 -8.30 -6.44
CA ILE A 272 56.85 -7.45 -5.52
C ILE A 272 58.33 -7.68 -5.78
N THR A 273 59.07 -6.60 -6.04
CA THR A 273 60.50 -6.66 -6.36
C THR A 273 61.20 -5.35 -6.04
N ASP A 274 62.50 -5.41 -5.74
CA ASP A 274 63.36 -4.25 -5.47
C ASP A 274 64.49 -4.05 -6.49
N GLY A 275 64.49 -4.82 -7.58
CA GLY A 275 65.57 -4.84 -8.56
C GLY A 275 65.12 -5.18 -9.98
N GLU A 276 65.90 -4.71 -10.96
CA GLU A 276 65.71 -5.04 -12.37
C GLU A 276 65.82 -6.55 -12.62
N SER A 277 64.97 -7.05 -13.52
CA SER A 277 64.90 -8.46 -13.89
C SER A 277 66.14 -8.90 -14.66
N HIS A 278 66.81 -9.95 -14.19
CA HIS A 278 67.95 -10.58 -14.87
C HIS A 278 67.54 -11.39 -16.11
N ASP A 279 66.23 -11.61 -16.29
CA ASP A 279 65.56 -12.24 -17.42
C ASP A 279 64.57 -11.29 -18.10
N SER A 280 64.87 -9.98 -18.12
CA SER A 280 64.01 -8.93 -18.67
C SER A 280 63.62 -9.12 -20.15
N SER A 281 64.40 -9.88 -20.93
CA SER A 281 64.06 -10.25 -22.31
C SER A 281 62.74 -11.02 -22.42
N ASP A 282 62.36 -11.74 -21.36
CA ASP A 282 61.21 -12.64 -21.37
C ASP A 282 59.94 -11.96 -20.81
N LEU A 283 60.08 -10.80 -20.15
CA LEU A 283 58.96 -10.06 -19.55
C LEU A 283 57.87 -9.73 -20.57
N LEU A 284 58.24 -9.32 -21.79
CA LEU A 284 57.28 -8.99 -22.86
C LEU A 284 56.34 -10.17 -23.15
N GLN A 285 56.89 -11.38 -23.24
CA GLN A 285 56.10 -12.58 -23.52
C GLN A 285 55.25 -12.97 -22.32
N VAL A 286 55.84 -12.94 -21.12
CA VAL A 286 55.16 -13.40 -19.90
C VAL A 286 54.00 -12.48 -19.50
N VAL A 287 54.15 -11.17 -19.67
CA VAL A 287 53.06 -10.19 -19.46
C VAL A 287 51.92 -10.43 -20.45
N ALA A 288 52.24 -10.54 -21.75
CA ALA A 288 51.24 -10.80 -22.79
C ALA A 288 50.50 -12.14 -22.60
N ASP A 289 51.20 -13.17 -22.13
CA ASP A 289 50.59 -14.46 -21.81
C ASP A 289 49.68 -14.37 -20.57
N SER A 290 50.05 -13.57 -19.57
CA SER A 290 49.24 -13.33 -18.37
C SER A 290 47.95 -12.58 -18.69
N GLU A 291 48.02 -11.57 -19.57
CA GLU A 291 46.86 -10.85 -20.09
C GLU A 291 45.92 -11.79 -20.86
N ARG A 292 46.47 -12.66 -21.72
CA ARG A 292 45.69 -13.65 -22.47
C ARG A 292 44.95 -14.63 -21.55
N ASP A 293 45.57 -14.97 -20.42
CA ASP A 293 44.99 -15.83 -19.39
C ASP A 293 44.04 -15.09 -18.41
N ASN A 294 43.75 -13.81 -18.70
CA ASN A 294 42.88 -12.90 -17.93
C ASN A 294 43.34 -12.70 -16.47
N VAL A 295 44.66 -12.68 -16.26
CA VAL A 295 45.30 -12.38 -14.98
C VAL A 295 45.47 -10.86 -14.86
N THR A 296 44.93 -10.27 -13.79
CA THR A 296 45.18 -8.86 -13.45
C THR A 296 46.43 -8.77 -12.58
N MET A 297 47.47 -8.09 -13.05
CA MET A 297 48.76 -7.98 -12.40
C MET A 297 48.90 -6.62 -11.72
N TYR A 298 49.17 -6.64 -10.41
CA TYR A 298 49.64 -5.48 -9.63
C TYR A 298 51.14 -5.59 -9.47
N ALA A 299 51.86 -4.51 -9.70
CA ALA A 299 53.32 -4.49 -9.62
C ALA A 299 53.77 -3.45 -8.58
N ILE A 300 54.59 -3.89 -7.63
CA ILE A 300 55.09 -3.08 -6.51
C ILE A 300 56.60 -2.97 -6.61
N ALA A 301 57.09 -1.76 -6.86
CA ALA A 301 58.51 -1.43 -6.91
C ALA A 301 59.00 -0.95 -5.53
N VAL A 302 59.98 -1.64 -4.95
CA VAL A 302 60.60 -1.27 -3.68
C VAL A 302 61.94 -0.58 -3.93
N LEU A 303 62.08 0.68 -3.53
CA LEU A 303 63.26 1.50 -3.87
C LEU A 303 64.38 1.46 -2.82
N GLY A 304 64.28 0.60 -1.80
CA GLY A 304 65.22 0.51 -0.69
C GLY A 304 66.67 0.32 -1.17
N TYR A 305 66.90 -0.65 -2.05
CA TYR A 305 68.23 -0.94 -2.59
C TYR A 305 68.81 0.25 -3.38
N TYR A 306 68.00 0.88 -4.24
CA TYR A 306 68.41 2.03 -5.06
C TYR A 306 68.74 3.25 -4.20
N ASN A 307 67.90 3.57 -3.22
CA ASN A 307 68.08 4.70 -2.32
C ASN A 307 69.31 4.52 -1.41
N ARG A 308 69.53 3.32 -0.87
CA ARG A 308 70.72 3.01 -0.04
C ARG A 308 72.04 3.17 -0.80
N ARG A 309 72.03 2.98 -2.13
CA ARG A 309 73.23 3.04 -2.99
C ARG A 309 73.33 4.30 -3.84
N GLY A 310 72.34 5.20 -3.80
CA GLY A 310 72.31 6.42 -4.61
C GLY A 310 72.20 6.15 -6.13
N ILE A 311 71.51 5.07 -6.51
CA ILE A 311 71.33 4.66 -7.91
C ILE A 311 70.03 5.28 -8.44
N ASN A 312 70.03 5.76 -9.70
CA ASN A 312 68.82 6.26 -10.35
C ASN A 312 67.84 5.09 -10.66
N PRO A 313 66.60 5.10 -10.12
CA PRO A 313 65.65 3.99 -10.28
C PRO A 313 64.81 4.07 -11.57
N GLU A 314 65.07 5.01 -12.47
CA GLU A 314 64.20 5.26 -13.64
C GLU A 314 64.02 4.03 -14.56
N ALA A 315 65.10 3.27 -14.82
CA ALA A 315 65.03 2.05 -15.64
C ALA A 315 64.19 0.96 -14.97
N PHE A 316 64.43 0.72 -13.68
CA PHE A 316 63.66 -0.19 -12.84
C PHE A 316 62.17 0.16 -12.78
N LEU A 317 61.84 1.42 -12.49
CA LEU A 317 60.45 1.88 -12.41
C LEU A 317 59.71 1.68 -13.74
N LYS A 318 60.39 1.88 -14.87
CA LYS A 318 59.82 1.65 -16.20
C LYS A 318 59.54 0.16 -16.46
N GLU A 319 60.42 -0.72 -15.99
CA GLU A 319 60.24 -2.17 -16.09
C GLU A 319 59.05 -2.66 -15.24
N ILE A 320 58.98 -2.26 -13.97
CA ILE A 320 57.90 -2.71 -13.07
C ILE A 320 56.56 -2.12 -13.48
N LYS A 321 56.56 -0.88 -13.97
CA LYS A 321 55.37 -0.26 -14.54
C LYS A 321 54.86 -1.01 -15.78
N PHE A 322 55.75 -1.61 -16.58
CA PHE A 322 55.37 -2.45 -17.73
C PHE A 322 54.73 -3.80 -17.32
N ILE A 323 55.04 -4.31 -16.12
CA ILE A 323 54.44 -5.55 -15.60
C ILE A 323 52.98 -5.33 -15.14
N ALA A 324 52.65 -4.13 -14.69
CA ALA A 324 51.32 -3.79 -14.19
C ALA A 324 50.27 -3.80 -15.32
N SER A 325 49.06 -4.29 -15.03
CA SER A 325 47.95 -4.27 -16.01
C SER A 325 47.42 -2.86 -16.29
N ASP A 326 46.85 -2.65 -17.47
CA ASP A 326 46.22 -1.38 -17.84
C ASP A 326 44.91 -1.08 -17.06
N PRO A 327 44.63 0.18 -16.69
CA PRO A 327 45.56 1.32 -16.75
C PRO A 327 46.61 1.21 -15.64
N ASP A 328 47.87 1.48 -16.00
CA ASP A 328 49.02 1.30 -15.11
C ASP A 328 48.94 2.16 -13.83
N GLU A 329 48.29 3.33 -13.86
CA GLU A 329 48.17 4.19 -12.68
C GLU A 329 47.34 3.55 -11.54
N LYS A 330 46.54 2.53 -11.87
CA LYS A 330 45.76 1.75 -10.90
C LYS A 330 46.47 0.51 -10.40
N HIS A 331 47.39 -0.07 -11.18
CA HIS A 331 47.98 -1.37 -10.86
C HIS A 331 49.46 -1.31 -10.49
N PHE A 332 50.11 -0.16 -10.73
CA PHE A 332 51.48 0.09 -10.33
C PHE A 332 51.55 0.87 -9.01
N PHE A 333 52.48 0.44 -8.14
CA PHE A 333 52.82 1.11 -6.88
C PHE A 333 54.34 1.17 -6.73
N ASN A 334 54.85 2.25 -6.15
CA ASN A 334 56.24 2.34 -5.73
C ASN A 334 56.33 2.81 -4.27
N VAL A 335 57.33 2.30 -3.56
CA VAL A 335 57.60 2.67 -2.17
C VAL A 335 59.07 3.05 -1.99
N SER A 336 59.36 3.94 -1.04
CA SER A 336 60.71 4.45 -0.82
C SER A 336 61.68 3.39 -0.30
N ASP A 337 61.19 2.45 0.50
CA ASP A 337 61.92 1.34 1.09
C ASP A 337 60.94 0.24 1.51
N GLU A 338 61.48 -0.85 2.06
CA GLU A 338 60.72 -2.01 2.50
C GLU A 338 59.72 -1.66 3.62
N SER A 339 60.08 -0.75 4.53
CA SER A 339 59.23 -0.36 5.67
C SER A 339 58.00 0.47 5.25
N ALA A 340 58.07 1.14 4.10
CA ALA A 340 56.98 1.89 3.49
C ALA A 340 55.95 0.99 2.77
N LEU A 341 56.19 -0.32 2.65
CA LEU A 341 55.21 -1.25 2.09
C LEU A 341 53.90 -1.27 2.89
N LYS A 342 53.94 -1.07 4.20
CA LYS A 342 52.74 -0.97 5.04
C LYS A 342 51.81 0.18 4.65
N ASP A 343 52.36 1.27 4.09
CA ASP A 343 51.61 2.48 3.75
C ASP A 343 50.73 2.28 2.53
N ILE A 344 51.06 1.31 1.67
CA ILE A 344 50.28 1.00 0.47
C ILE A 344 49.24 -0.11 0.69
N VAL A 345 49.22 -0.77 1.85
CA VAL A 345 48.32 -1.91 2.11
C VAL A 345 46.86 -1.52 1.97
N ASP A 346 46.45 -0.38 2.55
CA ASP A 346 45.07 0.09 2.45
C ASP A 346 44.70 0.45 1.00
N ALA A 347 45.58 1.17 0.30
CA ALA A 347 45.35 1.56 -1.08
C ALA A 347 45.29 0.35 -2.04
N LEU A 348 46.19 -0.62 -1.86
CA LEU A 348 46.24 -1.83 -2.66
C LEU A 348 45.04 -2.75 -2.37
N GLY A 349 44.70 -2.93 -1.09
CA GLY A 349 43.50 -3.66 -0.68
C GLY A 349 42.23 -3.10 -1.32
N GLU A 350 41.98 -1.80 -1.15
CA GLU A 350 40.81 -1.12 -1.74
C GLU A 350 40.76 -1.24 -3.28
N ARG A 351 41.91 -1.15 -3.96
CA ARG A 351 41.97 -1.33 -5.43
C ARG A 351 41.65 -2.77 -5.84
N ILE A 352 42.14 -3.77 -5.12
CA ILE A 352 41.82 -5.18 -5.38
C ILE A 352 40.32 -5.43 -5.12
N PHE A 353 39.75 -4.88 -4.05
CA PHE A 353 38.31 -4.99 -3.76
C PHE A 353 37.44 -4.28 -4.80
N SER A 354 37.92 -3.20 -5.42
CA SER A 354 37.19 -2.52 -6.50
C SER A 354 36.98 -3.40 -7.75
N LEU A 355 37.79 -4.46 -7.93
CA LEU A 355 37.60 -5.48 -8.97
C LEU A 355 36.38 -6.39 -8.70
N GLU A 356 35.96 -6.53 -7.43
CA GLU A 356 34.72 -7.23 -7.05
C GLU A 356 33.47 -6.37 -7.33
N GLY A 357 33.62 -5.04 -7.31
CA GLY A 357 32.49 -4.11 -7.27
C GLY A 357 32.22 -3.32 -8.56
N SER A 358 33.13 -3.26 -9.54
CA SER A 358 32.90 -2.37 -10.69
C SER A 358 33.76 -2.65 -11.93
N GLN A 359 33.32 -3.58 -12.77
CA GLN A 359 33.66 -3.57 -14.20
C GLN A 359 32.86 -2.48 -14.95
N GLY A 360 32.67 -1.28 -14.39
CA GLY A 360 31.82 -0.23 -15.00
C GLY A 360 30.39 -0.69 -15.38
N ARG A 361 29.94 -1.85 -14.87
CA ARG A 361 28.65 -2.46 -15.12
C ARG A 361 27.80 -2.18 -13.89
N GLY A 362 26.67 -1.50 -14.07
CA GLY A 362 25.74 -1.17 -12.99
C GLY A 362 25.20 -2.40 -12.26
N PHE A 363 24.51 -2.16 -11.14
CA PHE A 363 23.93 -3.21 -10.31
C PHE A 363 22.84 -3.96 -11.07
N GLY A 364 22.94 -5.29 -11.11
CA GLY A 364 21.88 -6.19 -11.55
C GLY A 364 20.82 -6.38 -10.46
N LEU A 365 20.93 -7.48 -9.71
CA LEU A 365 19.99 -7.81 -8.62
C LEU A 365 20.63 -7.78 -7.23
N GLN A 366 21.90 -7.41 -7.14
CA GLN A 366 22.67 -7.33 -5.89
C GLN A 366 21.98 -6.41 -4.87
N MET A 367 21.37 -5.32 -5.34
CA MET A 367 20.64 -4.34 -4.53
C MET A 367 19.13 -4.41 -4.74
N ALA A 368 18.59 -5.56 -5.18
CA ALA A 368 17.19 -5.67 -5.62
C ALA A 368 16.15 -5.24 -4.58
N GLN A 369 16.41 -5.45 -3.28
CA GLN A 369 15.47 -5.19 -2.19
C GLN A 369 14.10 -5.86 -2.44
N ALA A 370 14.11 -7.10 -2.90
CA ALA A 370 12.90 -7.85 -3.24
C ALA A 370 12.00 -8.05 -2.01
N GLY A 371 10.70 -7.88 -2.21
CA GLY A 371 9.72 -7.86 -1.12
C GLY A 371 9.45 -6.47 -0.56
N PHE A 372 9.92 -5.43 -1.24
CA PHE A 372 9.53 -4.04 -0.96
C PHE A 372 8.00 -3.85 -1.07
N SER A 373 7.38 -4.60 -1.97
CA SER A 373 5.95 -4.85 -2.02
C SER A 373 5.69 -6.33 -2.33
N SER A 374 4.53 -6.85 -1.91
CA SER A 374 4.15 -8.25 -2.14
C SER A 374 2.67 -8.36 -2.50
N HIS A 375 2.34 -9.25 -3.44
CA HIS A 375 0.98 -9.54 -3.86
C HIS A 375 0.80 -11.01 -4.19
N LEU A 376 -0.33 -11.60 -3.77
CA LEU A 376 -0.63 -13.01 -4.07
C LEU A 376 -1.21 -13.16 -5.47
N VAL A 377 -0.66 -14.11 -6.22
CA VAL A 377 -1.09 -14.40 -7.60
C VAL A 377 -1.50 -15.87 -7.73
N ARG A 378 -2.11 -16.25 -8.87
CA ARG A 378 -2.73 -17.58 -9.00
C ARG A 378 -1.76 -18.74 -8.75
N ASP A 379 -0.50 -18.58 -9.14
CA ASP A 379 0.52 -19.62 -9.10
C ASP A 379 1.69 -19.33 -8.14
N GLY A 380 1.58 -18.31 -7.29
CA GLY A 380 2.67 -17.90 -6.42
C GLY A 380 2.53 -16.54 -5.75
N VAL A 381 3.68 -15.89 -5.55
CA VAL A 381 3.79 -14.55 -4.93
C VAL A 381 4.55 -13.64 -5.88
N LEU A 382 3.96 -12.49 -6.20
CA LEU A 382 4.60 -11.41 -6.94
C LEU A 382 5.29 -10.47 -5.96
N LEU A 383 6.54 -10.11 -6.23
CA LEU A 383 7.37 -9.30 -5.36
C LEU A 383 7.96 -8.13 -6.13
N GLY A 384 7.82 -6.94 -5.55
CA GLY A 384 8.49 -5.75 -6.04
C GLY A 384 9.96 -5.70 -5.61
N ALA A 385 10.84 -5.30 -6.51
CA ALA A 385 12.29 -5.23 -6.31
C ALA A 385 12.82 -3.85 -6.77
N VAL A 386 12.68 -2.85 -5.90
CA VAL A 386 12.91 -1.44 -6.23
C VAL A 386 14.35 -1.09 -6.60
N GLY A 387 15.33 -1.81 -6.05
CA GLY A 387 16.75 -1.53 -6.31
C GLY A 387 17.36 -2.38 -7.43
N ALA A 388 16.55 -3.18 -8.11
CA ALA A 388 17.01 -3.94 -9.27
C ALA A 388 17.41 -3.00 -10.41
N TYR A 389 18.47 -3.36 -11.14
CA TYR A 389 18.92 -2.67 -12.35
C TYR A 389 19.20 -1.18 -12.11
N ASP A 390 20.10 -0.88 -11.17
CA ASP A 390 20.46 0.50 -10.76
C ASP A 390 19.25 1.32 -10.28
N TRP A 391 18.37 0.72 -9.47
CA TRP A 391 17.13 1.35 -8.98
C TRP A 391 16.13 1.75 -10.08
N ASN A 392 16.29 1.29 -11.33
CA ASN A 392 15.16 1.28 -12.27
C ASN A 392 14.00 0.48 -11.69
N GLY A 393 14.33 -0.60 -11.01
CA GLY A 393 13.41 -1.51 -10.35
C GLY A 393 12.93 -2.63 -11.27
N ALA A 394 12.35 -3.65 -10.65
CA ALA A 394 11.82 -4.82 -11.35
C ALA A 394 10.67 -5.45 -10.55
N VAL A 395 10.01 -6.41 -11.19
CA VAL A 395 9.03 -7.26 -10.54
C VAL A 395 9.46 -8.72 -10.70
N LEU A 396 9.54 -9.44 -9.59
CA LEU A 396 9.93 -10.83 -9.51
C LEU A 396 8.71 -11.68 -9.11
N LYS A 397 8.73 -12.97 -9.42
CA LYS A 397 7.67 -13.88 -8.97
C LYS A 397 8.27 -15.17 -8.44
N GLU A 398 7.80 -15.61 -7.28
CA GLU A 398 8.11 -16.93 -6.74
C GLU A 398 6.91 -17.85 -6.97
N THR A 399 7.11 -18.94 -7.71
CA THR A 399 6.07 -19.93 -7.99
C THR A 399 6.36 -21.25 -7.30
N LYS A 400 5.41 -22.19 -7.31
CA LYS A 400 5.66 -23.58 -6.87
C LYS A 400 6.77 -24.30 -7.66
N HIS A 401 7.15 -23.79 -8.83
CA HIS A 401 8.20 -24.35 -9.69
C HIS A 401 9.52 -23.56 -9.59
N GLY A 402 9.60 -22.60 -8.68
CA GLY A 402 10.77 -21.75 -8.43
C GLY A 402 10.59 -20.30 -8.88
N LYS A 403 11.71 -19.58 -8.86
CA LYS A 403 11.79 -18.15 -9.13
C LYS A 403 11.64 -17.81 -10.61
N VAL A 404 10.95 -16.71 -10.88
CA VAL A 404 10.74 -16.10 -12.20
C VAL A 404 11.29 -14.68 -12.13
N VAL A 405 12.33 -14.43 -12.90
CA VAL A 405 13.09 -13.17 -12.91
C VAL A 405 13.13 -12.65 -14.35
N PRO A 406 12.37 -11.59 -14.67
CA PRO A 406 12.45 -10.95 -15.98
C PRO A 406 13.82 -10.31 -16.19
N PRO A 407 14.42 -10.42 -17.39
CA PRO A 407 15.69 -9.77 -17.69
C PRO A 407 15.51 -8.24 -17.79
N LYS A 408 16.58 -7.46 -17.53
CA LYS A 408 16.59 -5.99 -17.66
C LYS A 408 16.03 -5.51 -19.00
N SER A 409 16.33 -6.24 -20.09
CA SER A 409 15.86 -5.90 -21.44
C SER A 409 14.34 -5.88 -21.60
N SER A 410 13.59 -6.59 -20.75
CA SER A 410 12.12 -6.58 -20.78
C SER A 410 11.50 -5.24 -20.40
N TYR A 411 12.27 -4.33 -19.80
CA TYR A 411 11.81 -3.02 -19.34
C TYR A 411 12.33 -1.86 -20.20
N LYS A 412 13.24 -2.13 -21.16
CA LYS A 412 14.04 -1.09 -21.83
C LYS A 412 13.21 -0.03 -22.54
N ASP A 413 12.10 -0.42 -23.15
CA ASP A 413 11.24 0.51 -23.91
C ASP A 413 10.55 1.54 -23.00
N GLU A 414 10.24 1.17 -21.75
CA GLU A 414 9.58 2.03 -20.77
C GLU A 414 10.52 2.68 -19.76
N PHE A 415 11.71 2.09 -19.58
CA PHE A 415 12.75 2.51 -18.65
C PHE A 415 14.09 2.53 -19.38
N PRO A 416 14.30 3.54 -20.22
CA PRO A 416 15.45 3.57 -21.12
C PRO A 416 16.72 3.99 -20.34
N ASP A 417 17.90 3.59 -20.83
CA ASP A 417 19.16 3.73 -20.08
C ASP A 417 19.57 5.19 -19.83
N GLU A 418 19.03 6.16 -20.59
CA GLU A 418 19.26 7.59 -20.40
C GLU A 418 18.68 8.08 -19.06
N LEU A 419 17.64 7.42 -18.54
CA LEU A 419 16.99 7.77 -17.28
C LEU A 419 17.44 6.90 -16.09
N LYS A 420 18.44 6.03 -16.28
CA LYS A 420 18.88 5.06 -15.25
C LYS A 420 19.30 5.72 -13.93
N ASN A 421 19.91 6.89 -13.99
CA ASN A 421 20.40 7.60 -12.81
C ASN A 421 19.28 8.24 -11.98
N HIS A 422 18.03 8.24 -12.46
CA HIS A 422 16.90 8.83 -11.74
C HIS A 422 16.33 7.89 -10.67
N GLY A 423 16.61 6.58 -10.77
CA GLY A 423 16.11 5.56 -9.84
C GLY A 423 14.58 5.52 -9.81
N ALA A 424 13.96 4.93 -10.84
CA ALA A 424 12.52 4.94 -11.04
C ALA A 424 11.70 4.20 -9.96
N TYR A 425 12.32 3.23 -9.27
CA TYR A 425 11.73 2.39 -8.22
C TYR A 425 10.54 1.55 -8.71
N LEU A 426 10.61 0.98 -9.91
CA LEU A 426 9.62 -0.01 -10.34
C LEU A 426 9.55 -1.17 -9.33
N GLY A 427 8.35 -1.60 -8.98
CA GLY A 427 8.13 -2.58 -7.91
C GLY A 427 7.94 -1.94 -6.53
N TYR A 428 7.87 -0.61 -6.43
CA TYR A 428 7.49 0.03 -5.16
C TYR A 428 6.12 -0.46 -4.69
N SER A 429 5.21 -0.65 -5.64
CA SER A 429 3.91 -1.28 -5.46
C SER A 429 3.72 -2.34 -6.55
N VAL A 430 3.01 -3.41 -6.21
CA VAL A 430 2.65 -4.49 -7.14
C VAL A 430 1.22 -4.91 -6.89
N GLY A 431 0.53 -5.32 -7.95
CA GLY A 431 -0.83 -5.84 -7.91
C GLY A 431 -1.13 -6.72 -9.11
N SER A 432 -2.36 -7.24 -9.16
CA SER A 432 -2.84 -7.98 -10.33
C SER A 432 -4.32 -7.75 -10.52
N LEU A 433 -4.76 -7.76 -11.76
CA LEU A 433 -6.17 -7.66 -12.15
C LEU A 433 -6.62 -8.88 -12.96
N ILE A 434 -7.92 -9.11 -12.98
CA ILE A 434 -8.56 -10.14 -13.80
C ILE A 434 -9.24 -9.45 -14.98
N SER A 435 -8.78 -9.72 -16.19
CA SER A 435 -9.37 -9.14 -17.40
C SER A 435 -10.74 -9.75 -17.70
N SER A 436 -11.45 -9.14 -18.65
CA SER A 436 -12.75 -9.64 -19.12
C SER A 436 -12.73 -11.06 -19.70
N ARG A 437 -11.55 -11.54 -20.08
CA ARG A 437 -11.32 -12.90 -20.59
C ARG A 437 -10.92 -13.88 -19.48
N GLY A 438 -10.93 -13.45 -18.22
CA GLY A 438 -10.48 -14.23 -17.07
C GLY A 438 -8.96 -14.39 -16.94
N SER A 439 -8.18 -13.68 -17.77
CA SER A 439 -6.71 -13.70 -17.72
C SER A 439 -6.19 -12.84 -16.55
N GLN A 440 -5.18 -13.35 -15.84
CA GLN A 440 -4.50 -12.56 -14.81
C GLN A 440 -3.43 -11.68 -15.45
N ILE A 441 -3.50 -10.38 -15.17
CA ILE A 441 -2.59 -9.35 -15.67
C ILE A 441 -1.98 -8.65 -14.45
N TYR A 442 -0.74 -8.20 -14.59
CA TYR A 442 0.02 -7.62 -13.48
C TYR A 442 0.19 -6.13 -13.69
N VAL A 443 0.36 -5.43 -12.58
CA VAL A 443 0.49 -3.99 -12.55
C VAL A 443 1.54 -3.63 -11.50
N SER A 444 2.39 -2.65 -11.79
CA SER A 444 3.41 -2.19 -10.84
C SER A 444 3.73 -0.72 -11.01
N GLY A 445 3.95 -0.05 -9.88
CA GLY A 445 4.28 1.36 -9.81
C GLY A 445 5.77 1.62 -9.69
N ALA A 446 6.18 2.73 -10.29
CA ALA A 446 7.52 3.31 -10.30
C ALA A 446 7.39 4.80 -9.92
N PRO A 447 7.13 5.12 -8.64
CA PRO A 447 6.71 6.47 -8.21
C PRO A 447 7.79 7.55 -8.36
N ARG A 448 9.04 7.16 -8.61
CA ARG A 448 10.15 8.08 -8.87
C ARG A 448 10.49 8.22 -10.35
N PHE A 449 9.84 7.48 -11.24
CA PHE A 449 10.08 7.58 -12.67
C PHE A 449 9.92 9.03 -13.14
N ASN A 450 10.97 9.56 -13.78
CA ASN A 450 11.02 10.95 -14.23
C ASN A 450 10.60 11.99 -13.18
N HIS A 451 10.76 11.67 -11.89
CA HIS A 451 10.31 12.45 -10.73
C HIS A 451 8.79 12.69 -10.63
N THR A 452 7.97 12.29 -11.60
CA THR A 452 6.50 12.43 -11.56
C THR A 452 5.79 11.14 -11.21
N GLY A 453 6.40 9.99 -11.52
CA GLY A 453 5.87 8.65 -11.29
C GLY A 453 5.29 8.00 -12.56
N LYS A 454 5.28 6.67 -12.57
CA LYS A 454 4.73 5.83 -13.65
C LYS A 454 4.09 4.57 -13.07
N VAL A 455 3.09 4.03 -13.74
CA VAL A 455 2.58 2.67 -13.52
C VAL A 455 2.65 1.90 -14.83
N ILE A 456 3.15 0.68 -14.81
CA ILE A 456 3.10 -0.22 -15.97
C ILE A 456 2.09 -1.34 -15.74
N VAL A 457 1.39 -1.70 -16.80
CA VAL A 457 0.52 -2.87 -16.87
C VAL A 457 1.16 -3.89 -17.81
N PHE A 458 1.28 -5.13 -17.39
CA PHE A 458 2.06 -6.13 -18.12
C PHE A 458 1.57 -7.56 -17.92
N THR A 459 1.97 -8.44 -18.83
CA THR A 459 1.87 -9.89 -18.65
C THR A 459 3.24 -10.45 -18.27
N LEU A 460 3.24 -11.50 -17.45
CA LEU A 460 4.46 -12.20 -17.03
C LEU A 460 4.25 -13.72 -17.12
N LYS A 461 5.01 -14.36 -18.00
CA LYS A 461 5.04 -15.82 -18.14
C LYS A 461 6.06 -16.44 -17.17
N ASN A 462 5.89 -17.72 -16.85
CA ASN A 462 6.75 -18.42 -15.89
C ASN A 462 8.18 -18.66 -16.40
N ASN A 463 8.44 -18.45 -17.69
CA ASN A 463 9.80 -18.43 -18.25
C ASN A 463 10.49 -17.06 -18.13
N GLY A 464 9.89 -16.08 -17.44
CA GLY A 464 10.43 -14.74 -17.26
C GLY A 464 10.10 -13.76 -18.39
N ASN A 465 9.39 -14.21 -19.44
CA ASN A 465 8.99 -13.30 -20.51
C ASN A 465 7.91 -12.33 -20.01
N LEU A 466 8.28 -11.05 -19.97
CA LEU A 466 7.43 -9.93 -19.58
C LEU A 466 7.11 -9.09 -20.81
N THR A 467 5.82 -8.75 -20.98
CA THR A 467 5.35 -7.87 -22.06
C THR A 467 4.51 -6.75 -21.46
N ILE A 468 4.96 -5.51 -21.64
CA ILE A 468 4.23 -4.31 -21.19
C ILE A 468 3.09 -4.04 -22.18
N LEU A 469 1.89 -3.85 -21.64
CA LEU A 469 0.67 -3.60 -22.39
C LEU A 469 0.35 -2.10 -22.45
N GLN A 470 0.56 -1.38 -21.34
CA GLN A 470 0.29 0.05 -21.22
C GLN A 470 1.15 0.66 -20.11
N ALA A 471 1.55 1.92 -20.27
CA ALA A 471 2.13 2.75 -19.23
C ALA A 471 1.21 3.93 -18.90
N LEU A 472 1.04 4.23 -17.62
CA LEU A 472 0.29 5.36 -17.08
C LEU A 472 1.29 6.32 -16.45
N LEU A 473 1.25 7.59 -16.84
CA LEU A 473 2.22 8.61 -16.39
C LEU A 473 1.62 9.52 -15.34
N GLY A 474 2.38 9.82 -14.30
CA GLY A 474 2.07 10.87 -13.35
C GLY A 474 2.33 12.25 -13.93
N GLU A 475 1.47 13.21 -13.61
CA GLU A 475 1.51 14.57 -14.18
C GLU A 475 2.39 15.53 -13.38
N GLN A 476 2.43 15.38 -12.06
CA GLN A 476 3.08 16.34 -11.16
C GLN A 476 4.37 15.78 -10.56
N ILE A 477 5.43 16.58 -10.62
CA ILE A 477 6.72 16.27 -9.99
C ILE A 477 6.58 16.10 -8.48
N GLY A 478 7.24 15.09 -7.92
CA GLY A 478 7.20 14.78 -6.50
C GLY A 478 5.89 14.16 -6.01
N SER A 479 4.85 14.03 -6.85
CA SER A 479 3.53 13.54 -6.42
C SER A 479 3.53 12.08 -5.97
N TYR A 480 4.58 11.32 -6.35
CA TYR A 480 4.76 9.92 -5.99
C TYR A 480 3.66 9.00 -6.58
N PHE A 481 3.20 9.35 -7.79
CA PHE A 481 2.17 8.63 -8.53
C PHE A 481 2.55 7.16 -8.76
N GLY A 482 1.67 6.24 -8.37
CA GLY A 482 1.88 4.80 -8.47
C GLY A 482 2.48 4.16 -7.21
N SER A 483 2.66 4.90 -6.12
CA SER A 483 3.21 4.35 -4.87
C SER A 483 2.25 3.40 -4.14
N VAL A 484 0.94 3.53 -4.35
CA VAL A 484 -0.09 2.60 -3.85
C VAL A 484 -1.05 2.27 -4.99
N LEU A 485 -1.37 0.98 -5.13
CA LEU A 485 -2.21 0.44 -6.20
C LEU A 485 -3.27 -0.47 -5.61
N LEU A 486 -4.48 -0.40 -6.16
CA LEU A 486 -5.56 -1.32 -5.82
C LEU A 486 -6.40 -1.63 -7.06
N SER A 487 -6.50 -2.91 -7.41
CA SER A 487 -7.44 -3.41 -8.42
C SER A 487 -8.77 -3.73 -7.76
N MET A 488 -9.87 -3.20 -8.27
CA MET A 488 -11.20 -3.41 -7.70
C MET A 488 -12.19 -4.04 -8.69
N ASP A 489 -12.96 -4.99 -8.17
CA ASP A 489 -14.14 -5.60 -8.79
C ASP A 489 -15.35 -4.98 -8.08
N VAL A 490 -15.91 -3.92 -8.67
CA VAL A 490 -16.87 -3.04 -8.02
C VAL A 490 -18.24 -3.70 -7.97
N ASP A 491 -18.66 -4.33 -9.06
CA ASP A 491 -19.97 -5.01 -9.17
C ASP A 491 -19.96 -6.47 -8.71
N GLY A 492 -18.79 -7.03 -8.40
CA GLY A 492 -18.66 -8.38 -7.88
C GLY A 492 -18.79 -9.48 -8.94
N ASP A 493 -18.63 -9.16 -10.22
CA ASP A 493 -18.74 -10.12 -11.33
C ASP A 493 -17.48 -11.02 -11.49
N GLY A 494 -16.43 -10.76 -10.71
CA GLY A 494 -15.17 -11.51 -10.71
C GLY A 494 -14.13 -10.98 -11.70
N GLN A 495 -14.45 -9.94 -12.47
CA GLN A 495 -13.51 -9.18 -13.31
C GLN A 495 -13.12 -7.88 -12.60
N THR A 496 -11.96 -7.34 -12.93
CA THR A 496 -11.55 -6.04 -12.41
C THR A 496 -12.17 -4.93 -13.24
N ASP A 497 -12.94 -4.05 -12.60
CA ASP A 497 -13.59 -2.90 -13.22
C ASP A 497 -12.69 -1.67 -13.23
N VAL A 498 -12.00 -1.43 -12.12
CA VAL A 498 -11.15 -0.24 -11.95
C VAL A 498 -9.77 -0.58 -11.38
N LEU A 499 -8.77 0.14 -11.86
CA LEU A 499 -7.47 0.26 -11.23
C LEU A 499 -7.39 1.63 -10.55
N VAL A 500 -7.18 1.60 -9.24
CA VAL A 500 -6.98 2.79 -8.41
C VAL A 500 -5.48 3.02 -8.24
N VAL A 501 -5.02 4.23 -8.54
CA VAL A 501 -3.60 4.63 -8.48
C VAL A 501 -3.44 5.85 -7.60
N ALA A 502 -2.71 5.74 -6.49
CA ALA A 502 -2.49 6.87 -5.59
C ALA A 502 -1.21 7.66 -5.91
N ALA A 503 -1.27 8.94 -5.63
CA ALA A 503 -0.16 9.90 -5.58
C ALA A 503 -0.23 10.66 -4.24
N PRO A 504 0.18 10.05 -3.11
CA PRO A 504 -0.04 10.61 -1.78
C PRO A 504 0.72 11.92 -1.54
N MET A 505 1.78 12.19 -2.28
CA MET A 505 2.56 13.43 -2.17
C MET A 505 2.09 14.51 -3.16
N PHE A 506 0.94 14.31 -3.82
CA PHE A 506 0.38 15.32 -4.72
C PHE A 506 0.14 16.62 -3.96
N TYR A 507 0.73 17.69 -4.48
CA TYR A 507 0.74 19.01 -3.91
C TYR A 507 -0.30 19.91 -4.56
N SER A 508 -1.18 20.51 -3.75
CA SER A 508 -2.21 21.43 -4.21
C SER A 508 -2.51 22.48 -3.15
N GLN A 509 -2.64 23.73 -3.59
CA GLN A 509 -2.98 24.87 -2.73
C GLN A 509 -2.06 25.04 -1.50
N GLY A 510 -0.77 24.73 -1.63
CA GLY A 510 0.19 24.91 -0.53
C GLY A 510 0.47 23.65 0.30
N TRP A 511 -0.18 22.53 0.03
CA TRP A 511 -0.14 21.34 0.90
C TRP A 511 0.00 20.04 0.11
N GLU A 512 0.69 19.04 0.66
CA GLU A 512 0.73 17.65 0.19
C GLU A 512 -0.60 16.94 0.52
N ARG A 513 -1.66 17.27 -0.22
CA ARG A 513 -3.00 16.73 0.02
C ARG A 513 -3.15 15.27 -0.41
N GLY A 514 -2.33 14.84 -1.35
CA GLY A 514 -2.49 13.55 -2.01
C GLY A 514 -3.67 13.52 -2.98
N LYS A 515 -3.62 12.58 -3.92
CA LYS A 515 -4.61 12.42 -4.98
C LYS A 515 -4.73 10.95 -5.36
N VAL A 516 -5.95 10.48 -5.60
CA VAL A 516 -6.21 9.08 -5.95
C VAL A 516 -6.91 9.01 -7.31
N TYR A 517 -6.25 8.47 -8.32
CA TYR A 517 -6.73 8.38 -9.70
C TYR A 517 -7.52 7.09 -9.92
N ILE A 518 -8.61 7.18 -10.68
CA ILE A 518 -9.48 6.06 -11.02
C ILE A 518 -9.36 5.78 -12.51
N TYR A 519 -8.85 4.60 -12.86
CA TYR A 519 -8.78 4.11 -14.23
C TYR A 519 -9.79 3.01 -14.45
N THR A 520 -10.72 3.18 -15.39
CA THR A 520 -11.61 2.11 -15.83
C THR A 520 -10.83 1.11 -16.70
N VAL A 521 -11.06 -0.17 -16.47
CA VAL A 521 -10.49 -1.28 -17.24
C VAL A 521 -11.46 -1.67 -18.35
N THR A 522 -11.05 -1.52 -19.60
CA THR A 522 -11.89 -1.88 -20.75
C THR A 522 -11.86 -3.38 -21.03
N PRO A 523 -12.82 -3.92 -21.81
CA PRO A 523 -12.78 -5.33 -22.25
C PRO A 523 -11.53 -5.71 -23.04
N GLN A 524 -10.86 -4.75 -23.68
CA GLN A 524 -9.58 -4.94 -24.38
C GLN A 524 -8.37 -4.86 -23.43
N THR A 525 -8.60 -4.70 -22.12
CA THR A 525 -7.58 -4.45 -21.09
C THR A 525 -6.76 -3.18 -21.34
N SER A 526 -7.43 -2.12 -21.78
CA SER A 526 -6.87 -0.76 -21.74
C SER A 526 -7.39 -0.01 -20.51
N PHE A 527 -6.64 1.00 -20.09
CA PHE A 527 -6.89 1.78 -18.88
C PHE A 527 -7.20 3.22 -19.27
N ILE A 528 -8.41 3.66 -18.93
CA ILE A 528 -8.90 5.01 -19.26
C ILE A 528 -9.13 5.78 -17.97
N LEU A 529 -8.49 6.95 -17.85
CA LEU A 529 -8.67 7.81 -16.69
C LEU A 529 -10.12 8.33 -16.64
N GLN A 530 -10.86 7.94 -15.60
CA GLN A 530 -12.25 8.34 -15.38
C GLN A 530 -12.33 9.61 -14.52
N GLY A 531 -11.37 9.80 -13.61
CA GLY A 531 -11.31 10.92 -12.70
C GLY A 531 -10.35 10.68 -11.55
N ALA A 532 -10.46 11.52 -10.52
CA ALA A 532 -9.67 11.39 -9.30
C ALA A 532 -10.52 11.74 -8.07
N LEU A 533 -10.13 11.18 -6.94
CA LEU A 533 -10.63 11.50 -5.60
C LEU A 533 -9.70 12.52 -4.98
N GLU A 534 -10.29 13.62 -4.52
CA GLU A 534 -9.62 14.73 -3.84
C GLU A 534 -10.52 15.20 -2.70
N VAL A 535 -9.92 15.53 -1.56
CA VAL A 535 -10.66 16.07 -0.41
C VAL A 535 -10.37 17.55 -0.27
N TYR A 536 -11.43 18.35 -0.31
CA TYR A 536 -11.40 19.81 -0.22
C TYR A 536 -11.92 20.26 1.16
N GLY A 537 -11.51 21.44 1.63
CA GLY A 537 -12.00 22.03 2.88
C GLY A 537 -11.24 21.66 4.16
N ARG A 538 -10.39 20.64 4.15
CA ARG A 538 -9.52 20.29 5.28
C ARG A 538 -8.07 20.65 4.98
N SER A 539 -7.42 21.33 5.93
CA SER A 539 -6.08 21.88 5.79
C SER A 539 -5.06 21.01 6.52
N GLN A 540 -4.17 20.36 5.76
CA GLN A 540 -2.73 20.13 6.00
C GLN A 540 -2.25 19.02 5.06
N ASN A 541 -0.96 18.66 5.14
CA ASN A 541 -0.27 17.63 4.34
C ASN A 541 -0.88 16.22 4.55
N SER A 542 -2.16 15.99 4.23
CA SER A 542 -2.93 14.82 4.63
C SER A 542 -2.44 13.50 4.02
N ARG A 543 -1.78 13.59 2.86
CA ARG A 543 -1.32 12.45 2.05
C ARG A 543 -2.40 11.41 1.79
N LEU A 544 -3.57 11.87 1.34
CA LEU A 544 -4.66 11.00 0.90
C LEU A 544 -4.16 9.98 -0.14
N GLY A 545 -4.49 8.71 0.08
CA GLY A 545 -4.06 7.60 -0.77
C GLY A 545 -2.80 6.88 -0.30
N SER A 546 -2.30 7.20 0.91
CA SER A 546 -1.16 6.48 1.51
C SER A 546 -1.47 5.00 1.79
N ALA A 547 -2.74 4.65 1.92
CA ALA A 547 -3.22 3.28 1.96
C ALA A 547 -4.58 3.18 1.25
N LEU A 548 -4.85 2.02 0.64
CA LEU A 548 -6.11 1.72 -0.05
C LEU A 548 -6.59 0.33 0.38
N ALA A 549 -7.89 0.16 0.58
CA ALA A 549 -8.51 -1.15 0.78
C ALA A 549 -9.88 -1.22 0.09
N GLN A 550 -10.14 -2.33 -0.58
CA GLN A 550 -11.48 -2.70 -1.02
C GLN A 550 -12.18 -3.43 0.12
N ILE A 551 -13.42 -3.05 0.41
CA ILE A 551 -14.31 -3.76 1.34
C ILE A 551 -15.55 -4.27 0.59
N PRO A 552 -16.28 -5.27 1.10
CA PRO A 552 -17.55 -5.71 0.51
C PRO A 552 -18.63 -4.65 0.65
N ASP A 553 -19.70 -4.76 -0.15
CA ASP A 553 -20.90 -3.90 -0.06
C ASP A 553 -21.41 -3.74 1.39
N MET A 554 -21.27 -2.53 1.90
CA MET A 554 -21.60 -2.09 3.25
C MET A 554 -22.92 -1.31 3.32
N ASN A 555 -23.47 -0.84 2.19
CA ASN A 555 -24.72 -0.05 2.15
C ASN A 555 -25.92 -0.84 1.56
N GLY A 556 -25.68 -2.05 1.06
CA GLY A 556 -26.66 -2.94 0.45
C GLY A 556 -27.07 -2.57 -0.98
N ASP A 557 -26.30 -1.75 -1.68
CA ASP A 557 -26.59 -1.33 -3.06
C ASP A 557 -26.07 -2.29 -4.14
N GLY A 558 -25.31 -3.31 -3.74
CA GLY A 558 -24.72 -4.32 -4.61
C GLY A 558 -23.31 -4.02 -5.08
N PHE A 559 -22.73 -2.87 -4.71
CA PHE A 559 -21.39 -2.46 -5.13
C PHE A 559 -20.42 -2.43 -3.96
N ARG A 560 -19.17 -2.84 -4.22
CA ARG A 560 -18.09 -2.78 -3.22
C ARG A 560 -17.57 -1.37 -3.03
N GLU A 561 -17.14 -1.06 -1.81
CA GLU A 561 -16.63 0.26 -1.43
C GLU A 561 -15.10 0.32 -1.40
N LEU A 562 -14.61 1.55 -1.53
CA LEU A 562 -13.21 1.91 -1.39
C LEU A 562 -12.98 2.62 -0.05
N VAL A 563 -11.95 2.21 0.67
CA VAL A 563 -11.43 2.89 1.86
C VAL A 563 -10.06 3.48 1.56
N VAL A 564 -9.85 4.75 1.91
CA VAL A 564 -8.63 5.51 1.60
C VAL A 564 -8.04 6.14 2.87
N GLY A 565 -6.75 5.90 3.10
CA GLY A 565 -6.03 6.45 4.25
C GLY A 565 -5.39 7.81 3.97
N ALA A 566 -5.42 8.69 4.97
CA ALA A 566 -4.80 10.01 4.99
C ALA A 566 -4.04 10.20 6.33
N PRO A 567 -2.93 9.47 6.55
CA PRO A 567 -2.29 9.35 7.86
C PRO A 567 -1.69 10.64 8.41
N LEU A 568 -1.48 11.64 7.56
CA LEU A 568 -0.87 12.90 7.97
C LEU A 568 -1.88 14.03 8.19
N GLU A 569 -3.18 13.75 8.02
CA GLU A 569 -4.24 14.70 8.29
C GLU A 569 -4.27 15.11 9.78
N ASP A 570 -4.77 16.31 10.06
CA ASP A 570 -4.93 16.85 11.42
C ASP A 570 -3.63 16.83 12.23
N ASP A 571 -2.54 17.36 11.66
CA ASP A 571 -1.19 17.36 12.23
C ASP A 571 -0.69 15.96 12.62
N HIS A 572 -0.58 15.08 11.63
CA HIS A 572 -0.04 13.73 11.80
C HIS A 572 -0.90 12.79 12.67
N GLN A 573 -2.11 13.19 13.07
CA GLN A 573 -3.05 12.31 13.77
C GLN A 573 -3.59 11.23 12.82
N GLY A 574 -4.03 11.66 11.64
CA GLY A 574 -4.49 10.81 10.54
C GLY A 574 -5.99 10.59 10.49
N ALA A 575 -6.45 10.21 9.31
CA ALA A 575 -7.86 9.95 9.02
C ALA A 575 -8.05 8.84 7.97
N VAL A 576 -9.29 8.36 7.87
CA VAL A 576 -9.74 7.40 6.87
C VAL A 576 -11.02 7.90 6.20
N TYR A 577 -11.11 7.74 4.88
CA TYR A 577 -12.25 8.12 4.06
C TYR A 577 -12.88 6.89 3.42
N VAL A 578 -14.22 6.86 3.34
CA VAL A 578 -14.99 5.79 2.69
C VAL A 578 -15.72 6.34 1.47
N PHE A 579 -15.57 5.68 0.33
CA PHE A 579 -16.19 6.03 -0.95
C PHE A 579 -17.04 4.87 -1.45
N TYR A 580 -18.26 5.15 -1.89
CA TYR A 580 -19.13 4.12 -2.46
C TYR A 580 -18.71 3.71 -3.87
N GLY A 581 -18.91 2.43 -4.18
CA GLY A 581 -18.97 1.96 -5.55
C GLY A 581 -20.27 2.41 -6.22
N GLN A 582 -20.26 2.45 -7.55
CA GLN A 582 -21.46 2.63 -8.36
C GLN A 582 -21.19 2.07 -9.75
N ASP A 583 -22.05 1.16 -10.22
CA ASP A 583 -21.86 0.45 -11.49
C ASP A 583 -20.46 -0.20 -11.54
N LYS A 584 -19.61 0.20 -12.50
CA LYS A 584 -18.22 -0.25 -12.65
C LYS A 584 -17.21 0.87 -12.31
N THR A 585 -17.57 1.77 -11.38
CA THR A 585 -16.73 2.91 -10.97
C THR A 585 -16.93 3.29 -9.50
N ILE A 586 -16.24 4.34 -9.05
CA ILE A 586 -16.28 4.83 -7.67
C ILE A 586 -16.86 6.25 -7.66
N GLN A 587 -17.72 6.54 -6.68
CA GLN A 587 -18.25 7.88 -6.47
C GLN A 587 -17.17 8.83 -5.96
N ARG A 588 -17.11 10.05 -6.49
CA ARG A 588 -16.03 11.01 -6.15
C ARG A 588 -16.16 11.66 -4.78
N GLN A 589 -17.37 11.74 -4.26
CA GLN A 589 -17.63 12.29 -2.92
C GLN A 589 -17.51 11.15 -1.91
N TYR A 590 -16.74 11.39 -0.85
CA TYR A 590 -16.68 10.45 0.27
C TYR A 590 -18.01 10.46 1.03
N ARG A 591 -18.36 9.32 1.61
CA ARG A 591 -19.60 9.10 2.37
C ARG A 591 -19.35 9.02 3.87
N GLN A 592 -18.11 8.70 4.26
CA GLN A 592 -17.68 8.79 5.66
C GLN A 592 -16.29 9.35 5.77
N HIS A 593 -16.08 10.10 6.84
CA HIS A 593 -14.77 10.50 7.35
C HIS A 593 -14.59 9.99 8.77
N LEU A 594 -13.49 9.29 9.03
CA LEU A 594 -13.12 8.73 10.32
C LEU A 594 -11.82 9.41 10.79
N SER A 595 -11.92 10.38 11.69
CA SER A 595 -10.76 11.03 12.31
C SER A 595 -10.20 10.21 13.46
N ALA A 596 -8.88 10.14 13.59
CA ALA A 596 -8.20 9.49 14.71
C ALA A 596 -8.68 10.00 16.08
N ALA A 597 -8.95 11.30 16.20
CA ALA A 597 -9.42 11.95 17.43
C ALA A 597 -10.77 11.40 17.92
N GLY A 598 -11.59 10.85 17.01
CA GLY A 598 -12.85 10.18 17.35
C GLY A 598 -12.66 8.87 18.12
N PHE A 599 -11.48 8.25 18.03
CA PHE A 599 -11.16 6.98 18.66
C PHE A 599 -10.26 7.16 19.88
N SER A 600 -9.17 7.91 19.74
CA SER A 600 -8.26 8.22 20.84
C SER A 600 -7.35 9.40 20.49
N ALA A 601 -7.24 10.36 21.42
CA ALA A 601 -6.44 11.57 21.25
C ALA A 601 -4.92 11.32 21.11
N GLY A 602 -4.44 10.10 21.43
CA GLY A 602 -3.00 9.75 21.36
C GLY A 602 -2.56 9.07 20.06
N LEU A 603 -3.49 8.83 19.13
CA LEU A 603 -3.22 8.18 17.84
C LEU A 603 -2.49 9.13 16.89
N GLN A 604 -1.57 8.55 16.13
CA GLN A 604 -0.80 9.24 15.08
C GLN A 604 -0.68 8.30 13.88
N TYR A 605 -0.60 8.86 12.68
CA TYR A 605 -0.54 8.10 11.41
C TYR A 605 -1.71 7.12 11.23
N PHE A 606 -2.86 7.41 11.84
CA PHE A 606 -4.06 6.60 11.66
C PHE A 606 -4.47 6.58 10.18
N GLY A 607 -4.56 5.39 9.61
CA GLY A 607 -4.81 5.23 8.17
C GLY A 607 -3.55 4.96 7.35
N GLN A 608 -2.39 4.73 7.96
CA GLN A 608 -1.16 4.36 7.24
C GLN A 608 -1.22 2.96 6.62
N SER A 609 -2.07 2.08 7.15
CA SER A 609 -2.38 0.78 6.55
C SER A 609 -3.83 0.39 6.83
N LEU A 610 -4.45 -0.34 5.89
CA LEU A 610 -5.89 -0.63 5.90
C LEU A 610 -6.16 -2.07 5.48
N HIS A 611 -7.15 -2.71 6.10
CA HIS A 611 -7.66 -4.00 5.67
C HIS A 611 -9.07 -4.26 6.21
N GLY A 612 -10.01 -4.75 5.39
CA GLY A 612 -11.38 -5.05 5.82
C GLY A 612 -11.97 -6.20 5.03
N VAL A 613 -11.87 -7.42 5.56
CA VAL A 613 -12.39 -8.65 4.93
C VAL A 613 -13.09 -9.60 5.91
N LEU A 614 -12.91 -9.42 7.22
CA LEU A 614 -13.49 -10.28 8.26
C LEU A 614 -14.61 -9.56 9.02
N ASP A 615 -15.66 -10.30 9.31
CA ASP A 615 -16.68 -9.99 10.33
C ASP A 615 -16.14 -10.42 11.70
N VAL A 616 -15.66 -9.47 12.49
CA VAL A 616 -14.97 -9.73 13.76
C VAL A 616 -15.94 -9.95 14.91
N ASN A 617 -17.08 -9.24 14.90
CA ASN A 617 -18.05 -9.31 15.98
C ASN A 617 -19.16 -10.36 15.75
N GLY A 618 -19.20 -10.99 14.58
CA GLY A 618 -20.15 -12.03 14.19
C GLY A 618 -21.53 -11.49 13.80
N ASP A 619 -21.67 -10.20 13.48
CA ASP A 619 -22.95 -9.57 13.15
C ASP A 619 -23.32 -9.67 11.67
N GLY A 620 -22.47 -10.29 10.84
CA GLY A 620 -22.65 -10.46 9.40
C GLY A 620 -22.09 -9.33 8.55
N LEU A 621 -21.46 -8.31 9.13
CA LEU A 621 -20.82 -7.20 8.43
C LEU A 621 -19.31 -7.27 8.60
N VAL A 622 -18.58 -6.82 7.59
CA VAL A 622 -17.11 -6.80 7.65
C VAL A 622 -16.64 -5.57 8.40
N ASP A 623 -15.70 -5.77 9.33
CA ASP A 623 -15.12 -4.71 10.14
C ASP A 623 -13.82 -4.20 9.52
N LEU A 624 -13.43 -2.96 9.84
CA LEU A 624 -12.25 -2.31 9.29
C LEU A 624 -11.07 -2.36 10.27
N ALA A 625 -9.92 -2.86 9.82
CA ALA A 625 -8.64 -2.73 10.51
C ALA A 625 -7.84 -1.54 9.97
N VAL A 626 -7.37 -0.68 10.87
CA VAL A 626 -6.59 0.53 10.58
C VAL A 626 -5.30 0.54 11.38
N GLY A 627 -4.16 0.64 10.70
CA GLY A 627 -2.86 0.82 11.32
C GLY A 627 -2.61 2.29 11.72
N ALA A 628 -1.87 2.47 12.81
CA ALA A 628 -1.41 3.74 13.34
C ALA A 628 -0.02 3.56 14.00
N LEU A 629 0.67 4.65 14.33
CA LEU A 629 1.97 4.59 14.99
C LEU A 629 1.84 4.07 16.43
N GLY A 630 2.33 2.85 16.66
CA GLY A 630 2.25 2.17 17.96
C GLY A 630 0.86 1.61 18.27
N ALA A 631 -0.04 1.52 17.28
CA ALA A 631 -1.38 0.99 17.49
C ALA A 631 -2.00 0.37 16.23
N ALA A 632 -2.98 -0.49 16.42
CA ALA A 632 -3.88 -0.94 15.37
C ALA A 632 -5.33 -0.94 15.89
N VAL A 633 -6.25 -0.39 15.11
CA VAL A 633 -7.64 -0.16 15.50
C VAL A 633 -8.56 -1.05 14.66
N ILE A 634 -9.48 -1.75 15.31
CA ILE A 634 -10.59 -2.45 14.67
C ILE A 634 -11.85 -1.63 14.90
N ILE A 635 -12.52 -1.27 13.82
CA ILE A 635 -13.70 -0.41 13.79
C ILE A 635 -14.87 -1.26 13.34
N TRP A 636 -15.88 -1.38 14.20
CA TRP A 636 -17.04 -2.21 13.88
C TRP A 636 -17.96 -1.55 12.87
N SER A 637 -18.62 -2.36 12.07
CA SER A 637 -19.68 -1.89 11.18
C SER A 637 -21.06 -2.02 11.82
N ARG A 638 -22.01 -1.24 11.30
CA ARG A 638 -23.41 -1.19 11.73
C ARG A 638 -24.32 -1.51 10.56
N GLY A 639 -25.45 -2.15 10.82
CA GLY A 639 -26.44 -2.43 9.77
C GLY A 639 -27.05 -1.15 9.23
N VAL A 640 -27.38 -1.11 7.93
CA VAL A 640 -28.08 0.03 7.31
C VAL A 640 -29.56 -0.30 7.15
N VAL A 641 -30.42 0.62 7.59
CA VAL A 641 -31.88 0.47 7.54
C VAL A 641 -32.57 1.68 6.91
N ARG A 642 -33.75 1.44 6.34
CA ARG A 642 -34.65 2.47 5.80
C ARG A 642 -35.96 2.47 6.56
N ILE A 643 -36.41 3.65 6.99
CA ILE A 643 -37.77 3.83 7.51
C ILE A 643 -38.65 4.22 6.33
N GLN A 644 -39.50 3.30 5.89
CA GLN A 644 -40.53 3.59 4.89
C GLN A 644 -41.75 4.16 5.60
N ALA A 645 -42.23 5.30 5.12
CA ALA A 645 -43.42 5.94 5.66
C ALA A 645 -44.52 6.03 4.61
N LYS A 646 -45.75 5.80 5.04
CA LYS A 646 -46.96 5.98 4.24
C LYS A 646 -48.01 6.73 5.04
N LEU A 647 -48.59 7.76 4.44
CA LEU A 647 -49.72 8.52 4.97
C LEU A 647 -50.99 8.12 4.21
N THR A 648 -52.09 7.91 4.93
CA THR A 648 -53.41 7.65 4.33
C THR A 648 -54.45 8.50 5.04
N PHE A 649 -55.20 9.31 4.28
CA PHE A 649 -56.14 10.28 4.83
C PHE A 649 -57.57 9.78 4.73
N GLU A 650 -58.32 9.93 5.82
CA GLU A 650 -59.74 9.61 5.88
C GLU A 650 -60.50 10.79 6.51
N PRO A 651 -61.42 11.44 5.77
CA PRO A 651 -61.67 11.26 4.33
C PRO A 651 -60.47 11.69 3.45
N GLU A 652 -60.39 11.20 2.21
CA GLU A 652 -59.27 11.51 1.29
C GLU A 652 -59.16 13.00 0.91
N LYS A 653 -60.29 13.72 0.98
CA LYS A 653 -60.38 15.14 0.65
C LYS A 653 -61.08 15.89 1.77
N VAL A 654 -60.68 17.14 1.99
CA VAL A 654 -61.31 18.01 2.99
C VAL A 654 -62.62 18.53 2.43
N ASN A 655 -63.73 18.26 3.11
CA ASN A 655 -64.99 18.97 2.88
C ASN A 655 -65.26 19.94 4.04
N ILE A 656 -64.83 21.19 3.87
CA ILE A 656 -64.97 22.28 4.86
C ILE A 656 -66.42 22.60 5.25
N PHE A 657 -67.39 22.21 4.42
CA PHE A 657 -68.82 22.44 4.69
C PHE A 657 -69.41 21.35 5.56
N ASN A 658 -68.79 20.17 5.58
CA ASN A 658 -69.19 19.08 6.44
C ASN A 658 -68.52 19.25 7.81
N LYS A 659 -69.24 19.83 8.76
CA LYS A 659 -68.79 19.97 10.16
C LYS A 659 -69.32 18.78 10.96
N ASP A 660 -68.60 17.68 10.85
CA ASP A 660 -68.99 16.35 11.32
C ASP A 660 -68.57 16.06 12.78
N CYS A 661 -67.86 16.98 13.44
CA CYS A 661 -67.49 16.84 14.85
C CYS A 661 -67.38 18.18 15.58
N ARG A 662 -67.29 18.11 16.92
CA ARG A 662 -67.15 19.27 17.80
C ARG A 662 -65.83 19.21 18.58
N ARG A 663 -64.97 20.22 18.41
CA ARG A 663 -63.66 20.33 19.10
C ARG A 663 -63.52 21.71 19.74
N GLY A 664 -63.13 21.76 21.02
CA GLY A 664 -63.00 23.02 21.76
C GLY A 664 -64.28 23.87 21.76
N GLY A 665 -65.46 23.22 21.76
CA GLY A 665 -66.77 23.88 21.72
C GLY A 665 -67.24 24.35 20.33
N LYS A 666 -66.37 24.32 19.30
CA LYS A 666 -66.68 24.72 17.91
C LYS A 666 -66.99 23.52 17.02
N GLU A 667 -67.90 23.71 16.07
CA GLU A 667 -68.13 22.76 14.98
C GLU A 667 -67.00 22.89 13.95
N VAL A 668 -66.34 21.76 13.65
CA VAL A 668 -65.16 21.68 12.77
C VAL A 668 -65.27 20.45 11.87
N THR A 669 -64.50 20.43 10.78
CA THR A 669 -64.36 19.22 9.94
C THR A 669 -63.28 18.34 10.55
N CYS A 670 -63.65 17.13 10.97
CA CYS A 670 -62.74 16.12 11.47
C CYS A 670 -62.10 15.35 10.32
N MET A 671 -60.83 15.06 10.49
CA MET A 671 -60.09 14.19 9.61
C MET A 671 -59.21 13.27 10.44
N SER A 672 -58.78 12.19 9.81
CA SER A 672 -57.77 11.32 10.37
C SER A 672 -56.72 11.01 9.34
N VAL A 673 -55.48 10.85 9.81
CA VAL A 673 -54.36 10.37 9.02
C VAL A 673 -53.82 9.11 9.67
N THR A 674 -53.76 8.03 8.91
CA THR A 674 -53.07 6.81 9.31
C THR A 674 -51.63 6.90 8.88
N VAL A 675 -50.72 6.92 9.86
CA VAL A 675 -49.27 6.89 9.65
C VAL A 675 -48.83 5.44 9.77
N CYS A 676 -48.37 4.87 8.66
CA CYS A 676 -47.78 3.54 8.63
C CYS A 676 -46.27 3.66 8.44
N LEU A 677 -45.50 3.12 9.37
CA LEU A 677 -44.04 3.01 9.28
C LEU A 677 -43.64 1.55 9.14
N SER A 678 -42.76 1.25 8.20
CA SER A 678 -42.09 -0.05 8.07
C SER A 678 -40.58 0.13 8.05
N LEU A 679 -39.87 -0.86 8.58
CA LEU A 679 -38.41 -0.85 8.65
C LEU A 679 -37.84 -1.90 7.69
N ASP A 680 -37.07 -1.45 6.71
CA ASP A 680 -36.40 -2.32 5.74
C ASP A 680 -34.89 -2.35 6.01
N SER A 681 -34.27 -3.52 5.92
CA SER A 681 -32.82 -3.66 6.11
C SER A 681 -32.14 -3.78 4.77
N ARG A 682 -31.11 -2.97 4.56
CA ARG A 682 -30.32 -2.95 3.32
C ARG A 682 -29.17 -3.94 3.38
N THR A 683 -28.56 -4.08 4.54
CA THR A 683 -27.42 -4.97 4.77
C THR A 683 -27.87 -6.32 5.32
N LYS A 684 -27.25 -7.42 4.86
CA LYS A 684 -27.54 -8.78 5.34
C LYS A 684 -26.87 -9.07 6.70
N SER A 685 -27.29 -8.36 7.76
CA SER A 685 -26.81 -8.65 9.11
C SER A 685 -27.34 -10.02 9.60
N ARG A 686 -26.45 -10.84 10.17
CA ARG A 686 -26.73 -12.19 10.66
C ARG A 686 -27.22 -12.23 12.11
N THR A 687 -27.41 -11.08 12.77
CA THR A 687 -27.99 -11.05 14.11
C THR A 687 -29.39 -11.65 14.08
N LYS A 688 -29.49 -12.95 14.44
CA LYS A 688 -30.72 -13.74 14.59
C LYS A 688 -31.64 -13.24 15.72
N SER A 689 -31.36 -12.07 16.29
CA SER A 689 -32.21 -11.45 17.30
C SER A 689 -33.24 -10.58 16.57
N ARG A 690 -34.52 -10.77 16.92
CA ARG A 690 -35.60 -9.82 16.65
C ARG A 690 -35.28 -8.50 17.37
N THR A 691 -34.33 -7.73 16.87
CA THR A 691 -33.98 -6.43 17.44
C THR A 691 -35.07 -5.46 17.05
N ASP A 692 -35.95 -5.20 18.01
CA ASP A 692 -36.88 -4.09 17.99
C ASP A 692 -36.07 -2.78 17.92
N VAL A 693 -36.15 -2.10 16.77
CA VAL A 693 -35.48 -0.81 16.56
C VAL A 693 -36.41 0.30 17.04
N ALA A 694 -35.94 1.09 18.00
CA ALA A 694 -36.68 2.24 18.49
C ALA A 694 -36.61 3.38 17.46
N VAL A 695 -37.76 3.72 16.88
CA VAL A 695 -37.92 4.84 15.95
C VAL A 695 -38.78 5.93 16.56
N TRP A 696 -38.62 7.16 16.09
CA TRP A 696 -39.52 8.26 16.37
C TRP A 696 -40.09 8.83 15.08
N TYR A 697 -41.27 9.44 15.19
CA TYR A 697 -41.84 10.25 14.12
C TYR A 697 -42.53 11.50 14.66
N SER A 698 -42.52 12.56 13.87
CA SER A 698 -43.21 13.82 14.13
C SER A 698 -44.12 14.16 12.96
N LEU A 699 -45.31 14.68 13.24
CA LEU A 699 -46.29 15.07 12.22
C LEU A 699 -46.63 16.55 12.41
N VAL A 700 -46.35 17.35 11.39
CA VAL A 700 -46.60 18.79 11.34
C VAL A 700 -47.62 19.10 10.25
N LEU A 701 -48.64 19.88 10.59
CA LEU A 701 -49.70 20.31 9.67
C LEU A 701 -49.49 21.78 9.34
N ASP A 702 -49.52 22.14 8.05
CA ASP A 702 -49.38 23.52 7.57
C ASP A 702 -48.11 24.24 8.08
N GLU A 703 -46.95 23.57 8.02
CA GLU A 703 -45.65 24.03 8.60
C GLU A 703 -45.27 25.49 8.29
N ARG A 704 -45.65 26.02 7.11
CA ARG A 704 -45.26 27.35 6.63
C ARG A 704 -46.29 28.44 6.92
N ARG A 705 -47.36 28.13 7.67
CA ARG A 705 -48.49 29.03 7.88
C ARG A 705 -48.82 29.19 9.35
N PHE A 706 -48.94 30.44 9.79
CA PHE A 706 -49.40 30.78 11.13
C PHE A 706 -50.63 31.72 11.05
N PRO A 707 -51.78 31.37 11.67
CA PRO A 707 -52.08 30.08 12.31
C PRO A 707 -52.27 28.93 11.29
N PRO A 708 -51.99 27.67 11.68
CA PRO A 708 -52.19 26.52 10.80
C PRO A 708 -53.69 26.27 10.57
N ARG A 709 -54.08 25.84 9.35
CA ARG A 709 -55.48 25.53 9.04
C ARG A 709 -55.92 24.17 9.57
N ALA A 710 -54.99 23.30 9.89
CA ALA A 710 -55.28 21.98 10.45
C ALA A 710 -54.53 21.82 11.78
N VAL A 711 -55.21 21.30 12.80
CA VAL A 711 -54.68 21.17 14.15
C VAL A 711 -54.92 19.77 14.68
N LEU A 712 -53.87 19.15 15.23
CA LEU A 712 -53.94 17.86 15.90
C LEU A 712 -54.85 17.93 17.14
N ASP A 713 -55.64 16.88 17.34
CA ASP A 713 -56.46 16.73 18.53
C ASP A 713 -55.60 16.62 19.80
N GLU A 714 -56.13 17.00 20.96
CA GLU A 714 -55.34 17.08 22.21
C GLU A 714 -54.68 15.75 22.61
N SER A 715 -55.37 14.62 22.41
CA SER A 715 -54.82 13.27 22.61
C SER A 715 -53.63 12.95 21.70
N ASP A 716 -53.47 13.72 20.62
CA ASP A 716 -52.51 13.52 19.55
C ASP A 716 -51.53 14.70 19.39
N ARG A 717 -51.47 15.62 20.36
CA ARG A 717 -50.50 16.73 20.33
C ARG A 717 -49.09 16.34 20.79
N GLN A 718 -48.93 15.20 21.46
CA GLN A 718 -47.62 14.76 21.93
C GLN A 718 -46.72 14.39 20.75
N GLN A 719 -45.61 15.11 20.61
CA GLN A 719 -44.60 14.95 19.56
C GLN A 719 -43.20 15.13 20.17
N PRO A 720 -42.16 14.46 19.63
CA PRO A 720 -42.25 13.35 18.68
C PRO A 720 -42.81 12.09 19.36
N ARG A 721 -43.41 11.18 18.59
CA ARG A 721 -43.91 9.88 19.08
C ARG A 721 -42.87 8.81 18.84
N SER A 722 -42.70 7.88 19.79
CA SER A 722 -41.80 6.73 19.64
C SER A 722 -42.58 5.42 19.46
N LEU A 723 -42.00 4.50 18.72
CA LEU A 723 -42.43 3.10 18.66
C LEU A 723 -41.24 2.18 18.36
N PHE A 724 -41.45 0.88 18.57
CA PHE A 724 -40.49 -0.14 18.19
C PHE A 724 -40.92 -0.80 16.88
N LEU A 725 -39.99 -0.91 15.94
CA LEU A 725 -40.19 -1.61 14.67
C LEU A 725 -39.27 -2.81 14.57
N GLN A 726 -39.83 -3.93 14.14
CA GLN A 726 -39.05 -5.08 13.70
C GLN A 726 -38.66 -4.91 12.23
N VAL A 727 -37.48 -5.39 11.86
CA VAL A 727 -37.04 -5.46 10.46
C VAL A 727 -38.03 -6.32 9.67
N GLY A 728 -38.55 -5.78 8.56
CA GLY A 728 -39.62 -6.38 7.74
C GLY A 728 -41.03 -6.20 8.31
N GLY A 729 -41.17 -5.63 9.52
CA GLY A 729 -42.45 -5.33 10.16
C GLY A 729 -43.01 -3.97 9.76
N GLN A 730 -44.32 -3.81 9.94
CA GLN A 730 -45.04 -2.54 9.76
C GLN A 730 -45.88 -2.24 10.99
N SER A 731 -45.89 -0.97 11.40
CA SER A 731 -46.78 -0.45 12.45
C SER A 731 -47.54 0.75 11.92
N CYS A 732 -48.87 0.73 12.09
CA CYS A 732 -49.76 1.80 11.66
C CYS A 732 -50.48 2.41 12.86
N ARG A 733 -50.51 3.75 12.93
CA ARG A 733 -51.25 4.48 13.96
C ARG A 733 -52.14 5.53 13.31
N ARG A 734 -53.42 5.50 13.66
CA ARG A 734 -54.40 6.52 13.26
C ARG A 734 -54.27 7.74 14.18
N ILE A 735 -54.19 8.92 13.57
CA ILE A 735 -54.04 10.21 14.25
C ILE A 735 -55.19 11.10 13.82
N SER A 736 -55.89 11.70 14.78
CA SER A 736 -57.02 12.58 14.50
C SER A 736 -56.62 14.05 14.51
N PHE A 737 -57.18 14.80 13.58
CA PHE A 737 -56.97 16.24 13.47
C PHE A 737 -58.23 16.94 12.97
N SER A 738 -58.30 18.25 13.16
CA SER A 738 -59.45 19.06 12.76
C SER A 738 -59.03 20.22 11.88
N ILE A 739 -59.89 20.59 10.95
CA ILE A 739 -59.71 21.75 10.06
C ILE A 739 -60.37 22.98 10.69
N GLN A 740 -59.62 24.06 10.79
CA GLN A 740 -60.09 25.36 11.25
C GLN A 740 -60.71 26.15 10.09
N ASP A 741 -61.73 26.92 10.42
CA ASP A 741 -62.43 27.81 9.49
C ASP A 741 -61.50 28.95 9.07
N THR A 742 -61.06 28.97 7.81
CA THR A 742 -60.08 29.95 7.29
C THR A 742 -60.44 30.37 5.86
N ALA A 743 -60.07 31.58 5.45
CA ALA A 743 -60.44 32.12 4.13
C ALA A 743 -59.73 31.46 2.92
N ASP A 744 -58.76 30.58 3.15
CA ASP A 744 -57.95 29.97 2.07
C ASP A 744 -58.35 28.51 1.81
N TYR A 745 -59.24 28.37 0.83
CA TYR A 745 -59.76 27.11 0.31
C TYR A 745 -59.09 26.66 -0.99
N GLY A 746 -58.16 27.45 -1.52
CA GLY A 746 -57.51 27.18 -2.81
C GLY A 746 -56.25 26.33 -2.69
N ARG A 747 -55.52 26.45 -1.59
CA ARG A 747 -54.25 25.72 -1.37
C ARG A 747 -54.49 24.41 -0.62
N PRO A 748 -53.91 23.27 -1.05
CA PRO A 748 -53.90 22.04 -0.28
C PRO A 748 -53.32 22.25 1.13
N ILE A 749 -53.73 21.41 2.07
CA ILE A 749 -53.18 21.38 3.43
C ILE A 749 -51.92 20.52 3.39
N ALA A 750 -50.78 21.10 3.72
CA ALA A 750 -49.51 20.38 3.74
C ALA A 750 -49.39 19.56 5.03
N VAL A 751 -48.99 18.30 4.89
CA VAL A 751 -48.76 17.37 5.99
C VAL A 751 -47.34 16.86 5.87
N VAL A 752 -46.50 17.19 6.84
CA VAL A 752 -45.08 16.82 6.86
C VAL A 752 -44.87 15.82 7.98
N LEU A 753 -44.38 14.64 7.60
CA LEU A 753 -43.99 13.58 8.52
C LEU A 753 -42.47 13.49 8.52
N GLU A 754 -41.87 13.64 9.69
CA GLU A 754 -40.45 13.42 9.90
C GLU A 754 -40.25 12.12 10.69
N THR A 755 -39.20 11.37 10.36
CA THR A 755 -38.88 10.09 11.00
C THR A 755 -37.41 10.01 11.35
N GLY A 756 -37.08 9.22 12.37
CA GLY A 756 -35.69 8.97 12.73
C GLY A 756 -35.52 7.81 13.71
N LEU A 757 -34.27 7.46 13.98
CA LEU A 757 -33.91 6.51 15.03
C LEU A 757 -33.86 7.23 16.38
N LYS A 758 -34.31 6.55 17.44
CA LYS A 758 -34.29 7.10 18.80
C LYS A 758 -32.89 7.10 19.39
N ASN A 759 -32.13 6.03 19.18
CA ASN A 759 -30.74 5.90 19.62
C ASN A 759 -29.84 5.83 18.38
N PRO A 760 -29.33 6.97 17.86
CA PRO A 760 -28.49 6.96 16.68
C PRO A 760 -27.12 6.32 16.92
N ASP A 761 -26.65 6.25 18.17
CA ASP A 761 -25.34 5.68 18.54
C ASP A 761 -25.38 4.16 18.81
N GLU A 762 -26.56 3.54 18.80
CA GLU A 762 -26.74 2.11 19.08
C GLU A 762 -27.54 1.44 17.96
N GLY A 763 -27.23 0.17 17.65
CA GLY A 763 -27.98 -0.60 16.65
C GLY A 763 -27.69 -0.16 15.20
N PRO A 764 -28.64 -0.23 14.26
CA PRO A 764 -28.39 0.14 12.86
C PRO A 764 -28.31 1.67 12.66
N VAL A 765 -27.80 2.09 11.50
CA VAL A 765 -27.81 3.48 11.03
C VAL A 765 -28.85 3.65 9.92
N LEU A 766 -29.37 4.87 9.76
CA LEU A 766 -30.23 5.19 8.63
C LEU A 766 -29.41 5.29 7.34
N ASP A 767 -29.97 4.79 6.25
CA ASP A 767 -29.45 5.06 4.92
C ASP A 767 -29.47 6.58 4.65
N PRO A 768 -28.31 7.23 4.44
CA PRO A 768 -28.23 8.67 4.23
C PRO A 768 -28.87 9.13 2.92
N ASP A 769 -28.99 8.24 1.94
CA ASP A 769 -29.63 8.54 0.66
C ASP A 769 -31.15 8.30 0.71
N TRP A 770 -31.70 7.89 1.85
CA TRP A 770 -33.14 7.67 2.05
C TRP A 770 -33.81 8.85 2.77
N PRO A 771 -34.95 9.37 2.27
CA PRO A 771 -35.60 10.53 2.87
C PRO A 771 -36.15 10.22 4.26
N SER A 772 -35.73 11.01 5.25
CA SER A 772 -36.29 11.00 6.61
C SER A 772 -37.59 11.80 6.72
N VAL A 773 -37.90 12.62 5.71
CA VAL A 773 -39.06 13.53 5.66
C VAL A 773 -39.98 13.15 4.49
N LEU A 774 -41.25 12.93 4.78
CA LEU A 774 -42.33 12.68 3.81
C LEU A 774 -43.32 13.85 3.84
N ARG A 775 -43.51 14.51 2.70
CA ARG A 775 -44.48 15.59 2.52
C ARG A 775 -45.67 15.10 1.69
N ALA A 776 -46.87 15.22 2.24
CA ALA A 776 -48.14 14.94 1.56
C ALA A 776 -49.04 16.18 1.57
N GLU A 777 -50.00 16.21 0.66
CA GLU A 777 -50.95 17.31 0.54
C GLU A 777 -52.38 16.78 0.49
N VAL A 778 -53.26 17.38 1.29
CA VAL A 778 -54.69 17.05 1.31
C VAL A 778 -55.46 18.16 0.60
N VAL A 779 -56.13 17.80 -0.50
CA VAL A 779 -56.86 18.75 -1.33
C VAL A 779 -58.20 19.11 -0.68
N GLN A 780 -58.55 20.39 -0.76
CA GLN A 780 -59.83 20.90 -0.29
C GLN A 780 -60.86 20.87 -1.42
N LEU A 781 -62.05 20.32 -1.17
CA LEU A 781 -63.17 20.35 -2.10
C LEU A 781 -63.77 21.76 -2.12
N MET A 782 -63.55 22.49 -3.22
CA MET A 782 -64.32 23.71 -3.50
C MET A 782 -65.73 23.34 -3.95
N PHE A 783 -66.73 24.03 -3.41
CA PHE A 783 -68.18 23.83 -3.65
C PHE A 783 -68.58 23.69 -5.13
N ILE A 784 -67.83 24.32 -6.07
CA ILE A 784 -68.08 24.24 -7.51
C ILE A 784 -67.72 22.85 -8.07
N ALA A 785 -66.66 22.22 -7.58
CA ALA A 785 -66.19 20.92 -8.04
C ALA A 785 -67.13 19.79 -7.60
N GLU A 786 -67.67 19.85 -6.37
CA GLU A 786 -68.65 18.86 -5.89
C GLU A 786 -69.99 18.98 -6.64
N LEU A 787 -70.40 20.20 -7.00
CA LEU A 787 -71.56 20.43 -7.86
C LEU A 787 -71.35 19.86 -9.26
N MET A 788 -70.17 20.07 -9.85
CA MET A 788 -69.78 19.55 -11.17
C MET A 788 -69.66 18.02 -11.18
N GLU A 789 -69.08 17.41 -10.15
CA GLU A 789 -68.94 15.95 -10.04
C GLU A 789 -70.30 15.27 -9.82
N ARG A 790 -71.19 15.86 -9.01
CA ARG A 790 -72.58 15.40 -8.86
C ARG A 790 -73.40 15.59 -10.14
N LEU A 791 -73.21 16.71 -10.86
CA LEU A 791 -73.81 16.95 -12.18
C LEU A 791 -73.33 15.91 -13.21
N TYR A 792 -72.04 15.60 -13.23
CA TYR A 792 -71.41 14.64 -14.15
C TYR A 792 -71.80 13.17 -13.86
N ARG A 793 -71.90 12.77 -12.59
CA ARG A 793 -72.43 11.43 -12.23
C ARG A 793 -73.92 11.29 -12.53
N SER A 794 -74.71 12.37 -12.39
CA SER A 794 -76.14 12.39 -12.71
C SER A 794 -76.42 12.31 -14.22
N THR A 795 -75.54 12.82 -15.09
CA THR A 795 -75.70 12.72 -16.55
C THR A 795 -75.36 11.31 -17.08
N ARG A 796 -74.47 10.56 -16.41
CA ARG A 796 -74.12 9.17 -16.77
C ARG A 796 -75.18 8.13 -16.39
N SER A 797 -76.03 8.40 -15.40
CA SER A 797 -77.06 7.46 -14.91
C SER A 797 -78.48 7.70 -15.48
N GLY A 798 -78.62 8.52 -16.53
CA GLY A 798 -79.89 8.70 -17.26
C GLY A 798 -81.02 9.41 -16.48
N GLY A 799 -80.75 10.00 -15.32
CA GLY A 799 -81.75 10.67 -14.49
C GLY A 799 -81.94 12.15 -14.87
N LYS A 800 -83.16 12.55 -15.26
CA LYS A 800 -83.51 13.97 -15.48
C LYS A 800 -83.41 14.77 -14.17
N ILE A 801 -82.52 15.77 -14.14
CA ILE A 801 -82.38 16.72 -13.04
C ILE A 801 -83.60 17.65 -13.00
N LYS A 802 -84.57 17.37 -12.12
CA LYS A 802 -85.67 18.29 -11.75
C LYS A 802 -85.39 18.90 -10.38
N GLN A 803 -84.50 19.90 -10.27
CA GLN A 803 -84.50 20.88 -9.19
C GLN A 803 -83.47 22.01 -9.42
N THR A 804 -83.85 23.03 -10.19
CA THR A 804 -83.05 24.27 -10.39
C THR A 804 -83.55 25.46 -9.57
N ARG A 805 -84.44 25.23 -8.59
CA ARG A 805 -85.07 26.30 -7.80
C ARG A 805 -84.41 26.61 -6.44
N LEU A 806 -83.31 25.96 -6.06
CA LEU A 806 -82.65 26.16 -4.75
C LEU A 806 -81.30 26.91 -4.76
N PHE A 807 -80.90 27.56 -5.88
CA PHE A 807 -79.58 28.21 -5.97
C PHE A 807 -79.61 29.76 -5.94
N PRO A 808 -78.68 30.42 -5.21
CA PRO A 808 -78.49 31.87 -5.22
C PRO A 808 -78.12 32.41 -6.62
N ALA A 809 -78.56 33.64 -6.93
CA ALA A 809 -78.47 34.24 -8.27
C ALA A 809 -77.04 34.33 -8.87
N ARG A 810 -75.98 34.41 -8.04
CA ARG A 810 -74.58 34.41 -8.50
C ARG A 810 -74.13 33.07 -9.09
N LEU A 811 -74.65 31.93 -8.60
CA LEU A 811 -74.26 30.59 -9.08
C LEU A 811 -74.87 30.26 -10.46
N ARG A 812 -76.02 30.85 -10.80
CA ARG A 812 -76.68 30.68 -12.11
C ARG A 812 -75.89 31.27 -13.29
N ARG A 813 -75.03 32.27 -13.06
CA ARG A 813 -74.19 32.87 -14.12
C ARG A 813 -72.97 32.01 -14.48
N LEU A 814 -72.37 31.33 -13.50
CA LEU A 814 -71.22 30.44 -13.71
C LEU A 814 -71.64 29.13 -14.41
N LEU A 815 -72.79 28.55 -14.04
CA LEU A 815 -73.33 27.34 -14.68
C LEU A 815 -73.80 27.54 -16.13
N LYS A 816 -74.25 28.75 -16.51
CA LYS A 816 -74.60 29.08 -17.91
C LYS A 816 -73.38 29.25 -18.82
N GLY A 817 -72.19 29.49 -18.26
CA GLY A 817 -70.95 29.56 -19.04
C GLY A 817 -70.43 28.16 -19.43
N PHE A 818 -70.53 27.19 -18.52
CA PHE A 818 -69.97 25.84 -18.71
C PHE A 818 -70.76 24.95 -19.68
N VAL A 819 -72.09 25.11 -19.78
CA VAL A 819 -72.92 24.33 -20.74
C VAL A 819 -72.75 24.82 -22.19
N LYS A 820 -72.15 26.01 -22.40
CA LYS A 820 -71.91 26.55 -23.75
C LYS A 820 -70.62 26.04 -24.41
N THR A 821 -69.72 25.40 -23.66
CA THR A 821 -68.43 24.93 -24.19
C THR A 821 -68.39 23.44 -24.57
N GLU A 822 -69.36 22.62 -24.16
CA GLU A 822 -69.42 21.18 -24.55
C GLU A 822 -70.33 20.88 -25.76
N ALA A 823 -70.99 21.87 -26.36
CA ALA A 823 -71.77 21.69 -27.60
C ALA A 823 -71.05 22.21 -28.86
N GLY A 824 -69.73 22.41 -28.80
CA GLY A 824 -68.91 22.98 -29.88
C GLY A 824 -67.72 22.10 -30.29
N GLY A 825 -67.82 20.78 -30.15
CA GLY A 825 -66.77 19.85 -30.54
C GLY A 825 -67.26 18.41 -30.55
N ALA A 826 -68.12 18.07 -31.51
CA ALA A 826 -68.28 16.73 -32.05
C ALA A 826 -67.99 16.81 -33.55
#